data_AF-A0A2E3H4S5-F1
#
_entry.id   AF-A0A2E3H4S5-F1
#
_cell.length_a   1.000
_cell.length_b   1.000
_cell.length_c   1.000
_cell.angle_alpha   90.00
_cell.angle_beta   90.00
_cell.angle_gamma   90.00
#
_symmetry.space_group_name_H-M   'P 1'
#
loop_
_entity.id
_entity.type
_entity.pdbx_description
1 polymer ?
#
loop_
_entity_poly.entity_id
_entity_poly.type
_entity_poly.pdbx_seq_one_letter_code
_entity_poly.pdbx_strand_id
1 'polypeptide(L)'
;MADARPTAPVPEAGAAASILGPAQEALNAGRVSECYRLIAPLLSSPPPDGKDRSHLAYLQLACALYHTGDLEAARQLNTTLATRHWRAMRYRLSLRLRDFQTAKRLRRDPDVTARERDDFRTTAGLYLLWARRYRQGFPLYAARHNAILFPRTVPARLSHAPLPADPKEDEDTIILEQGLGDVLFHLAHIRAEGRHEKSRFVGLRKYGSLIARYFPHAQFTAHDDLTEDMDRPRAHLAADFIGRNFARTRMVGPGTTFDRPLRRLGEPPVWGICWRGGSGQNRREERHIPLRMFLDLLPRDRRFLALQFDMTPEERAILLNDGRAMIPLSDLTRDPVNTIDMIRPLAGVISVDSANWHMAGLAEIPLLAIMNPTAHWFWGPDAKAESAYPSATTLPKSELRADRVQDWLDETAEGWQLRPPAPRLGARKVAERPVFVLGLPRSATSMTTRVLHAHGLWLGDTVPGNPENPQGYFESRALRDGIVKPLLSEMGVDPFGVRHLPAHDIAPPCPDLAARIAAALRAERYDASRPWGFKDPKLTLIWRLFDKAYPDALWVIVTRPREQVIASLCRTSFMARHSTSPEYWVPFCNAYEHRLAQLRGSGARVMDVDSAALSGGDLAQIAPVLTAAGLTFDAELTRRMIDRADLQRA
;
A
#
# COMPACT_ATOMS: atom_id res chain seq x y z
N MET A 1 65.50 20.75 25.24
CA MET A 1 65.11 20.46 23.83
C MET A 1 64.08 19.35 23.90
N ALA A 2 62.80 19.67 24.13
CA ALA A 2 61.81 20.08 23.13
C ALA A 2 61.48 18.90 22.19
N ASP A 3 60.59 18.03 22.65
CA ASP A 3 60.03 16.92 21.90
C ASP A 3 58.70 17.40 21.29
N ALA A 4 58.76 17.81 20.02
CA ALA A 4 57.65 18.39 19.28
C ALA A 4 56.77 17.27 18.72
N ARG A 5 55.59 17.08 19.30
CA ARG A 5 54.52 16.31 18.65
C ARG A 5 54.09 17.03 17.37
N PRO A 6 53.88 16.33 16.24
CA PRO A 6 53.39 16.96 15.03
C PRO A 6 51.96 17.47 15.27
N THR A 7 51.80 18.79 15.23
CA THR A 7 50.50 19.45 15.15
C THR A 7 49.85 19.09 13.82
N ALA A 8 48.68 18.44 13.86
CA ALA A 8 47.86 18.23 12.67
C ALA A 8 47.58 19.58 11.98
N PRO A 9 47.64 19.66 10.64
CA PRO A 9 47.44 20.91 9.93
C PRO A 9 46.03 21.45 10.18
N VAL A 10 45.93 22.74 10.48
CA VAL A 10 44.67 23.48 10.55
C VAL A 10 44.01 23.40 9.18
N PRO A 11 42.73 22.98 9.07
CA PRO A 11 42.05 22.92 7.78
C PRO A 11 41.97 24.33 7.16
N GLU A 12 42.48 24.50 5.95
CA GLU A 12 42.26 25.72 5.16
C GLU A 12 40.76 25.95 4.95
N ALA A 13 40.32 27.21 4.80
CA ALA A 13 38.91 27.58 4.68
C ALA A 13 38.14 26.83 3.56
N GLY A 14 38.84 26.36 2.51
CA GLY A 14 38.26 25.53 1.44
C GLY A 14 37.93 24.08 1.87
N ALA A 15 38.59 23.55 2.89
CA ALA A 15 38.42 22.17 3.35
C ALA A 15 37.21 21.97 4.28
N ALA A 16 36.78 23.02 4.99
CA ALA A 16 35.57 22.94 5.83
C ALA A 16 34.30 22.94 4.96
N ALA A 17 34.25 23.78 3.93
CA ALA A 17 33.12 23.88 3.01
C ALA A 17 32.85 22.56 2.25
N SER A 18 33.90 21.82 1.88
CA SER A 18 33.77 20.51 1.20
C SER A 18 33.22 19.40 2.10
N ILE A 19 33.15 19.61 3.43
CA ILE A 19 32.58 18.67 4.40
C ILE A 19 31.19 19.10 4.86
N LEU A 20 31.01 20.38 5.22
CA LEU A 20 29.79 20.89 5.83
C LEU A 20 28.58 20.82 4.89
N GLY A 21 28.78 21.08 3.59
CA GLY A 21 27.73 20.93 2.57
C GLY A 21 27.19 19.51 2.48
N PRO A 22 28.03 18.51 2.16
CA PRO A 22 27.61 17.10 2.13
C PRO A 22 27.04 16.60 3.47
N ALA A 23 27.58 17.05 4.61
CA ALA A 23 27.03 16.69 5.92
C ALA A 23 25.61 17.23 6.13
N GLN A 24 25.33 18.46 5.67
CA GLN A 24 23.98 19.03 5.71
C GLN A 24 23.02 18.27 4.78
N GLU A 25 23.47 17.86 3.60
CA GLU A 25 22.67 17.04 2.68
C GLU A 25 22.35 15.67 3.28
N ALA A 26 23.34 15.02 3.91
CA ALA A 26 23.13 13.76 4.64
C ALA A 26 22.08 13.93 5.75
N LEU A 27 22.19 14.99 6.57
CA LEU A 27 21.21 15.30 7.61
C LEU A 27 19.81 15.54 7.05
N ASN A 28 19.69 16.33 5.97
CA ASN A 28 18.41 16.64 5.32
C ASN A 28 17.74 15.39 4.73
N ALA A 29 18.54 14.41 4.31
CA ALA A 29 18.07 13.13 3.81
C ALA A 29 17.81 12.09 4.93
N GLY A 30 18.00 12.47 6.20
CA GLY A 30 17.80 11.62 7.36
C GLY A 30 18.94 10.62 7.61
N ARG A 31 20.09 10.80 6.98
CA ARG A 31 21.30 9.99 7.15
C ARG A 31 22.21 10.56 8.25
N VAL A 32 21.75 10.48 9.48
CA VAL A 32 22.36 11.18 10.63
C VAL A 32 23.73 10.60 10.98
N SER A 33 23.90 9.28 10.88
CA SER A 33 25.18 8.62 11.13
C SER A 33 26.24 9.06 10.13
N GLU A 34 25.87 9.20 8.86
CA GLU A 34 26.74 9.73 7.81
C GLU A 34 27.09 11.20 8.06
N CYS A 35 26.10 12.03 8.42
CA CYS A 35 26.32 13.43 8.79
C CYS A 35 27.37 13.54 9.90
N TYR A 36 27.21 12.78 10.99
CA TYR A 36 28.15 12.79 12.12
C TYR A 36 29.56 12.34 11.70
N ARG A 37 29.66 11.26 10.92
CA ARG A 37 30.93 10.76 10.38
C ARG A 37 31.67 11.83 9.56
N LEU A 38 30.95 12.58 8.74
CA LEU A 38 31.51 13.65 7.92
C LEU A 38 32.05 14.80 8.79
N ILE A 39 31.31 15.23 9.82
CA ILE A 39 31.74 16.36 10.68
C ILE A 39 32.75 15.97 11.76
N ALA A 40 32.92 14.68 12.09
CA ALA A 40 33.78 14.23 13.18
C ALA A 40 35.24 14.77 13.13
N PRO A 41 35.91 14.84 11.96
CA PRO A 41 37.24 15.44 11.86
C PRO A 41 37.25 16.93 12.25
N LEU A 42 36.20 17.67 11.88
CA LEU A 42 36.06 19.10 12.21
C LEU A 42 35.75 19.34 13.69
N LEU A 43 35.17 18.37 14.41
CA LEU A 43 34.95 18.51 15.86
C LEU A 43 36.27 18.51 16.64
N SER A 44 37.26 17.76 16.16
CA SER A 44 38.60 17.69 16.78
C SER A 44 39.47 18.89 16.41
N SER A 45 39.26 19.45 15.21
CA SER A 45 39.94 20.67 14.74
C SER A 45 38.92 21.64 14.12
N PRO A 46 38.23 22.46 14.96
CA PRO A 46 37.19 23.37 14.50
C PRO A 46 37.71 24.37 13.45
N PRO A 47 36.89 24.74 12.45
CA PRO A 47 37.30 25.71 11.44
C PRO A 47 37.59 27.09 12.06
N PRO A 48 38.50 27.88 11.48
CA PRO A 48 38.80 29.22 12.01
C PRO A 48 37.65 30.22 11.76
N ASP A 49 36.92 30.05 10.66
CA ASP A 49 35.80 30.91 10.27
C ASP A 49 34.61 30.81 11.26
N GLY A 50 33.99 31.94 11.58
CA GLY A 50 32.89 32.02 12.55
C GLY A 50 31.58 31.42 12.04
N LYS A 51 31.30 31.53 10.74
CA LYS A 51 30.09 30.99 10.12
C LYS A 51 30.19 29.47 10.01
N ASP A 52 31.35 28.95 9.61
CA ASP A 52 31.59 27.51 9.53
C ASP A 52 31.58 26.84 10.90
N ARG A 53 32.11 27.50 11.94
CA ARG A 53 31.96 27.02 13.34
C ARG A 53 30.52 26.97 13.79
N SER A 54 29.73 27.97 13.44
CA SER A 54 28.29 28.00 13.73
C SER A 54 27.56 26.87 12.99
N HIS A 55 27.89 26.61 11.73
CA HIS A 55 27.31 25.52 10.94
C HIS A 55 27.70 24.14 11.52
N LEU A 56 28.97 23.94 11.89
CA LEU A 56 29.44 22.73 12.57
C LEU A 56 28.69 22.50 13.88
N ALA A 57 28.54 23.54 14.72
CA ALA A 57 27.80 23.47 15.97
C ALA A 57 26.33 23.09 15.73
N TYR A 58 25.68 23.67 14.72
CA TYR A 58 24.32 23.28 14.35
C TYR A 58 24.23 21.79 13.99
N LEU A 59 25.13 21.29 13.14
CA LEU A 59 25.15 19.89 12.71
C LEU A 59 25.43 18.94 13.89
N GLN A 60 26.34 19.28 14.79
CA GLN A 60 26.63 18.48 15.99
C GLN A 60 25.39 18.36 16.89
N LEU A 61 24.73 19.47 17.19
CA LEU A 61 23.51 19.48 18.00
C LEU A 61 22.34 18.76 17.31
N ALA A 62 22.24 18.88 15.98
CA ALA A 62 21.25 18.17 15.18
C ALA A 62 21.50 16.66 15.15
N CYS A 63 22.75 16.19 15.13
CA CYS A 63 23.08 14.77 15.26
C CYS A 63 22.71 14.25 16.67
N ALA A 64 23.03 15.03 17.71
CA ALA A 64 22.70 14.67 19.09
C ALA A 64 21.18 14.56 19.35
N LEU A 65 20.36 15.32 18.61
CA LEU A 65 18.90 15.16 18.64
C LEU A 65 18.43 13.76 18.24
N TYR A 66 19.23 12.99 17.50
CA TYR A 66 18.94 11.62 17.10
C TYR A 66 19.84 10.61 17.83
N HIS A 67 20.40 10.97 18.99
CA HIS A 67 21.28 10.12 19.79
C HIS A 67 22.55 9.68 19.04
N THR A 68 23.01 10.48 18.07
CA THR A 68 24.22 10.20 17.29
C THR A 68 25.37 11.12 17.74
N GLY A 69 26.54 10.54 17.98
CA GLY A 69 27.75 11.25 18.37
C GLY A 69 27.95 11.38 19.88
N ASP A 70 28.91 12.22 20.29
CA ASP A 70 29.18 12.51 21.70
C ASP A 70 28.08 13.41 22.31
N LEU A 71 27.19 12.77 23.09
CA LEU A 71 26.05 13.44 23.71
C LEU A 71 26.44 14.36 24.87
N GLU A 72 27.56 14.10 25.54
CA GLU A 72 28.04 14.96 26.64
C GLU A 72 28.69 16.22 26.07
N ALA A 73 29.51 16.09 25.03
CA ALA A 73 30.03 17.24 24.29
C ALA A 73 28.90 18.10 23.70
N ALA A 74 27.85 17.46 23.13
CA ALA A 74 26.68 18.18 22.64
C ALA A 74 25.89 18.87 23.76
N ARG A 75 25.75 18.24 24.95
CA ARG A 75 25.17 18.87 26.14
C ARG A 75 25.97 20.10 26.54
N GLN A 76 27.29 19.97 26.67
CA GLN A 76 28.18 21.07 27.04
C GLN A 76 28.06 22.22 26.03
N LEU A 77 28.17 21.95 24.73
CA LEU A 77 27.99 22.94 23.68
C LEU A 77 26.62 23.65 23.78
N ASN A 78 25.54 22.89 23.98
CA ASN A 78 24.21 23.45 24.12
C ASN A 78 24.10 24.37 25.36
N THR A 79 24.79 24.04 26.46
CA THR A 79 24.81 24.85 27.69
C THR A 79 25.64 26.13 27.53
N THR A 80 26.66 26.18 26.68
CA THR A 80 27.55 27.35 26.56
C THR A 80 27.09 28.35 25.49
N LEU A 81 26.37 27.91 24.46
CA LEU A 81 25.89 28.77 23.38
C LEU A 81 24.91 29.86 23.87
N ALA A 82 25.04 31.07 23.34
CA ALA A 82 24.10 32.17 23.58
C ALA A 82 22.67 31.75 23.19
N THR A 83 21.68 32.13 23.98
CA THR A 83 20.29 31.64 23.87
C THR A 83 19.63 31.99 22.53
N ARG A 84 20.02 33.09 21.87
CA ARG A 84 19.54 33.49 20.54
C ARG A 84 19.69 32.45 19.41
N HIS A 85 20.64 31.52 19.54
CA HIS A 85 20.89 30.52 18.49
C HIS A 85 19.91 29.37 18.58
N TRP A 86 19.18 29.08 17.49
CA TRP A 86 18.37 27.88 17.25
C TRP A 86 17.51 27.42 18.45
N ARG A 87 16.80 28.35 19.10
CA ARG A 87 16.09 28.10 20.36
C ARG A 87 15.19 26.87 20.34
N ALA A 88 14.35 26.73 19.30
CA ALA A 88 13.44 25.59 19.14
C ALA A 88 14.18 24.24 19.15
N MET A 89 15.20 24.10 18.29
CA MET A 89 16.02 22.90 18.17
C MET A 89 16.73 22.56 19.47
N ARG A 90 17.35 23.56 20.10
CA ARG A 90 18.08 23.40 21.37
C ARG A 90 17.17 23.13 22.56
N TYR A 91 15.98 23.69 22.60
CA TYR A 91 14.98 23.40 23.63
C TYR A 91 14.56 21.93 23.55
N ARG A 92 14.27 21.44 22.34
CA ARG A 92 14.00 20.01 22.08
C ARG A 92 15.15 19.11 22.51
N LEU A 93 16.38 19.49 22.18
CA LEU A 93 17.57 18.74 22.60
C LEU A 93 17.72 18.70 24.12
N SER A 94 17.52 19.84 24.78
CA SER A 94 17.62 19.98 26.24
C SER A 94 16.64 19.03 26.95
N LEU A 95 15.39 18.93 26.48
CA LEU A 95 14.43 17.97 27.06
C LEU A 95 14.83 16.51 26.81
N ARG A 96 15.34 16.17 25.62
CA ARG A 96 15.83 14.80 25.33
C ARG A 96 17.02 14.41 26.20
N LEU A 97 17.97 15.32 26.39
CA LEU A 97 19.13 15.13 27.26
C LEU A 97 18.78 15.30 28.74
N ARG A 98 17.51 15.55 29.11
CA ARG A 98 17.09 15.82 30.49
C ARG A 98 17.83 17.00 31.15
N ASP A 99 18.33 17.94 30.36
CA ASP A 99 18.92 19.20 30.84
C ASP A 99 17.83 20.28 30.98
N PHE A 100 17.10 20.20 32.09
CA PHE A 100 15.99 21.12 32.34
C PHE A 100 16.45 22.56 32.64
N GLN A 101 17.71 22.77 33.03
CA GLN A 101 18.24 24.12 33.29
C GLN A 101 18.45 24.86 31.98
N THR A 102 19.08 24.23 30.99
CA THR A 102 19.22 24.83 29.66
C THR A 102 17.85 25.03 29.00
N ALA A 103 16.93 24.06 29.12
CA ALA A 103 15.56 24.21 28.62
C ALA A 103 14.85 25.44 29.22
N LYS A 104 14.97 25.63 30.55
CA LYS A 104 14.40 26.78 31.27
C LYS A 104 15.03 28.09 30.83
N ARG A 105 16.35 28.12 30.64
CA ARG A 105 17.09 29.30 30.18
C ARG A 105 16.64 29.73 28.77
N LEU A 106 16.56 28.79 27.84
CA LEU A 106 16.09 29.04 26.46
C LEU A 106 14.66 29.57 26.42
N ARG A 107 13.76 28.99 27.24
CA ARG A 107 12.36 29.40 27.30
C ARG A 107 12.14 30.79 27.93
N ARG A 108 13.09 31.26 28.75
CA ARG A 108 13.03 32.55 29.46
C ARG A 108 13.78 33.67 28.74
N ASP A 109 14.39 33.40 27.60
CA ASP A 109 15.03 34.43 26.79
C ASP A 109 14.00 35.51 26.40
N PRO A 110 14.32 36.80 26.58
CA PRO A 110 13.37 37.90 26.36
C PRO A 110 12.89 38.02 24.91
N ASP A 111 13.69 37.57 23.94
CA ASP A 111 13.37 37.69 22.51
C ASP A 111 12.66 36.42 21.98
N VAL A 112 12.12 35.58 22.87
CA VAL A 112 11.31 34.43 22.46
C VAL A 112 10.02 34.92 21.79
N THR A 113 9.85 34.53 20.54
CA THR A 113 8.66 34.86 19.74
C THR A 113 7.44 34.06 20.15
N ALA A 114 6.24 34.49 19.73
CA ALA A 114 5.01 33.71 19.95
C ALA A 114 5.10 32.31 19.31
N ARG A 115 5.68 32.23 18.11
CA ARG A 115 5.87 30.97 17.38
C ARG A 115 6.83 30.03 18.11
N GLU A 116 7.92 30.54 18.66
CA GLU A 116 8.84 29.74 19.50
C GLU A 116 8.16 29.27 20.79
N ARG A 117 7.27 30.07 21.41
CA ARG A 117 6.48 29.61 22.56
C ARG A 117 5.59 28.43 22.22
N ASP A 118 4.92 28.45 21.07
CA ASP A 118 4.07 27.34 20.63
C ASP A 118 4.89 26.10 20.25
N ASP A 119 6.09 26.28 19.68
CA ASP A 119 7.04 25.19 19.47
C ASP A 119 7.53 24.56 20.78
N PHE A 120 7.85 25.38 21.79
CA PHE A 120 8.22 24.90 23.13
C PHE A 120 7.08 24.15 23.81
N ARG A 121 5.84 24.64 23.67
CA ARG A 121 4.64 23.95 24.17
C ARG A 121 4.49 22.59 23.49
N THR A 122 4.54 22.55 22.16
CA THR A 122 4.42 21.31 21.39
C THR A 122 5.51 20.30 21.77
N THR A 123 6.75 20.76 21.86
CA THR A 123 7.90 19.94 22.24
C THR A 123 7.79 19.41 23.68
N ALA A 124 7.38 20.25 24.63
CA ALA A 124 7.12 19.82 26.01
C ALA A 124 5.92 18.86 26.09
N GLY A 125 4.88 19.09 25.29
CA GLY A 125 3.73 18.22 25.15
C GLY A 125 4.15 16.82 24.73
N LEU A 126 4.89 16.69 23.63
CA LEU A 126 5.43 15.41 23.15
C LEU A 126 6.32 14.72 24.21
N TYR A 127 7.17 15.46 24.90
CA TYR A 127 7.99 14.94 26.00
C TYR A 127 7.12 14.35 27.13
N LEU A 128 6.06 15.06 27.53
CA LEU A 128 5.12 14.61 28.56
C LEU A 128 4.27 13.42 28.10
N LEU A 129 3.82 13.41 26.84
CA LEU A 129 3.08 12.29 26.24
C LEU A 129 3.94 11.02 26.27
N TRP A 130 5.20 11.12 25.88
CA TRP A 130 6.15 10.00 25.95
C TRP A 130 6.35 9.51 27.39
N ALA A 131 6.33 10.42 28.37
CA ALA A 131 6.43 10.09 29.80
C ALA A 131 5.08 9.68 30.46
N ARG A 132 4.05 9.31 29.68
CA ARG A 132 2.68 8.97 30.16
C ARG A 132 1.95 10.07 30.93
N ARG A 133 2.41 11.32 30.85
CA ARG A 133 1.77 12.48 31.49
C ARG A 133 0.71 13.09 30.57
N TYR A 134 -0.18 12.24 30.06
CA TYR A 134 -1.14 12.57 29.00
C TYR A 134 -2.04 13.77 29.31
N ARG A 135 -2.55 13.87 30.55
CA ARG A 135 -3.39 15.00 30.99
C ARG A 135 -2.70 16.37 30.84
N GLN A 136 -1.39 16.41 30.97
CA GLN A 136 -0.59 17.63 30.81
C GLN A 136 -0.02 17.76 29.40
N GLY A 137 0.27 16.63 28.75
CA GLY A 137 0.87 16.57 27.41
C GLY A 137 -0.08 17.03 26.31
N PHE A 138 -1.32 16.54 26.28
CA PHE A 138 -2.27 16.86 25.20
C PHE A 138 -2.59 18.36 25.08
N PRO A 139 -2.90 19.10 26.17
CA PRO A 139 -3.13 20.54 26.09
C PRO A 139 -1.94 21.32 25.52
N LEU A 140 -0.71 20.88 25.79
CA LEU A 140 0.50 21.50 25.26
C LEU A 140 0.76 21.12 23.80
N TYR A 141 0.43 19.89 23.41
CA TYR A 141 0.54 19.39 22.04
C TYR A 141 -0.45 20.06 21.06
N ALA A 142 -1.58 20.58 21.55
CA ALA A 142 -2.52 21.38 20.76
C ALA A 142 -1.91 22.66 20.16
N ALA A 143 -0.78 23.14 20.69
CA ALA A 143 -0.04 24.29 20.15
C ALA A 143 0.66 24.00 18.81
N ARG A 144 0.64 22.74 18.32
CA ARG A 144 1.37 22.33 17.10
C ARG A 144 0.96 23.08 15.83
N HIS A 145 -0.25 23.65 15.81
CA HIS A 145 -0.78 24.43 14.69
C HIS A 145 0.16 25.58 14.25
N ASN A 146 0.98 26.09 15.17
CA ASN A 146 1.91 27.19 14.94
C ASN A 146 3.38 26.83 15.22
N ALA A 147 3.69 25.56 15.48
CA ALA A 147 5.06 25.14 15.82
C ALA A 147 6.06 25.33 14.66
N ILE A 148 7.36 25.40 14.99
CA ILE A 148 8.46 25.64 14.03
C ILE A 148 8.97 24.32 13.48
N LEU A 149 9.19 23.34 14.36
CA LEU A 149 9.73 22.01 14.07
C LEU A 149 8.65 21.00 13.68
N PHE A 150 7.48 21.49 13.28
CA PHE A 150 6.33 20.70 12.89
C PHE A 150 5.87 21.15 11.50
N PRO A 151 5.38 20.22 10.64
CA PRO A 151 4.83 20.61 9.34
C PRO A 151 3.73 21.66 9.50
N ARG A 152 3.55 22.54 8.52
CA ARG A 152 2.38 23.45 8.51
C ARG A 152 1.11 22.59 8.49
N THR A 153 0.33 22.62 9.55
CA THR A 153 -0.87 21.79 9.70
C THR A 153 -2.15 22.51 9.29
N VAL A 154 -2.17 23.85 9.33
CA VAL A 154 -3.35 24.67 8.98
C VAL A 154 -3.14 25.34 7.62
N PRO A 155 -3.94 25.01 6.60
CA PRO A 155 -3.95 25.74 5.33
C PRO A 155 -4.26 27.22 5.53
N ALA A 156 -3.65 28.11 4.73
CA ALA A 156 -3.83 29.56 4.85
C ALA A 156 -5.30 30.02 4.73
N ARG A 157 -6.11 29.24 4.02
CA ARG A 157 -7.54 29.47 3.79
C ARG A 157 -8.44 29.04 4.96
N LEU A 158 -7.88 28.45 6.01
CA LEU A 158 -8.61 28.05 7.22
C LEU A 158 -8.11 28.82 8.43
N SER A 159 -8.90 28.81 9.50
CA SER A 159 -8.48 29.30 10.81
C SER A 159 -8.54 28.16 11.83
N HIS A 160 -7.53 28.07 12.70
CA HIS A 160 -7.50 27.04 13.73
C HIS A 160 -8.50 27.36 14.85
N ALA A 161 -9.31 26.38 15.22
CA ALA A 161 -10.13 26.41 16.43
C ALA A 161 -9.67 25.27 17.37
N PRO A 162 -9.33 25.58 18.64
CA PRO A 162 -9.08 24.55 19.64
C PRO A 162 -10.29 23.63 19.79
N LEU A 163 -10.05 22.33 19.93
CA LEU A 163 -11.12 21.36 20.16
C LEU A 163 -11.70 21.54 21.58
N PRO A 164 -13.01 21.85 21.73
CA PRO A 164 -13.63 22.03 23.04
C PRO A 164 -13.84 20.70 23.78
N ALA A 165 -14.11 20.81 25.08
CA ALA A 165 -14.38 19.65 25.92
C ALA A 165 -15.77 19.06 25.69
N ASP A 166 -16.80 19.89 25.46
CA ASP A 166 -18.12 19.44 25.04
C ASP A 166 -18.14 19.29 23.51
N PRO A 167 -18.31 18.07 22.96
CA PRO A 167 -18.34 17.89 21.52
C PRO A 167 -19.59 18.49 20.83
N LYS A 168 -20.47 19.19 21.57
CA LYS A 168 -21.60 19.97 20.98
C LYS A 168 -21.14 21.34 20.47
N GLU A 169 -19.99 21.79 20.94
CA GLU A 169 -19.37 23.07 20.56
C GLU A 169 -18.37 22.90 19.41
N ASP A 170 -18.29 21.70 18.83
CA ASP A 170 -17.36 21.40 17.76
C ASP A 170 -17.72 22.16 16.48
N GLU A 171 -16.69 22.64 15.80
CA GLU A 171 -16.76 23.12 14.44
C GLU A 171 -17.02 21.94 13.49
N ASP A 172 -17.74 22.22 12.41
CA ASP A 172 -18.05 21.21 11.39
C ASP A 172 -16.82 20.80 10.56
N THR A 173 -15.77 21.61 10.54
CA THR A 173 -14.58 21.38 9.70
C THR A 173 -13.42 20.77 10.50
N ILE A 174 -12.86 19.67 9.99
CA ILE A 174 -11.74 18.94 10.59
C ILE A 174 -10.59 18.81 9.59
N ILE A 175 -9.39 19.20 9.99
CA ILE A 175 -8.18 19.09 9.17
C ILE A 175 -7.47 17.77 9.43
N LEU A 176 -7.35 16.96 8.38
CA LEU A 176 -6.54 15.74 8.34
C LEU A 176 -5.07 16.09 8.16
N GLU A 177 -4.44 16.45 9.27
CA GLU A 177 -3.02 16.76 9.35
C GLU A 177 -2.15 15.50 9.38
N GLN A 178 -0.87 15.66 9.00
CA GLN A 178 0.21 14.65 9.11
C GLN A 178 0.16 13.49 8.09
N GLY A 179 0.94 12.44 8.38
CA GLY A 179 1.11 11.28 7.52
C GLY A 179 -0.08 10.32 7.60
N LEU A 180 -0.12 9.38 6.66
CA LEU A 180 -1.24 8.44 6.52
C LEU A 180 -1.52 7.61 7.78
N GLY A 181 -0.48 7.16 8.49
CA GLY A 181 -0.63 6.43 9.75
C GLY A 181 -1.33 7.26 10.83
N ASP A 182 -0.86 8.50 11.03
CA ASP A 182 -1.46 9.44 11.98
C ASP A 182 -2.90 9.75 11.60
N VAL A 183 -3.19 10.02 10.33
CA VAL A 183 -4.55 10.30 9.84
C VAL A 183 -5.50 9.14 10.14
N LEU A 184 -5.10 7.89 9.87
CA LEU A 184 -5.91 6.73 10.22
C LEU A 184 -6.14 6.63 11.73
N PHE A 185 -5.11 6.87 12.53
CA PHE A 185 -5.23 6.89 13.99
C PHE A 185 -6.22 7.96 14.47
N HIS A 186 -6.11 9.19 13.94
CA HIS A 186 -6.99 10.30 14.28
C HIS A 186 -8.44 10.03 13.87
N LEU A 187 -8.66 9.54 12.65
CA LEU A 187 -9.99 9.19 12.16
C LEU A 187 -10.65 8.14 13.06
N ALA A 188 -9.89 7.18 13.60
CA ALA A 188 -10.45 6.18 14.51
C ALA A 188 -10.95 6.83 15.82
N HIS A 189 -10.20 7.80 16.37
CA HIS A 189 -10.66 8.58 17.52
C HIS A 189 -11.91 9.41 17.21
N ILE A 190 -11.95 10.07 16.04
CA ILE A 190 -13.11 10.85 15.59
C ILE A 190 -14.34 9.95 15.44
N ARG A 191 -14.18 8.76 14.84
CA ARG A 191 -15.27 7.78 14.71
C ARG A 191 -15.78 7.28 16.06
N ALA A 192 -14.88 7.05 17.01
CA ALA A 192 -15.22 6.59 18.36
C ALA A 192 -16.08 7.58 19.17
N GLU A 193 -16.20 8.84 18.72
CA GLU A 193 -17.07 9.84 19.34
C GLU A 193 -18.50 9.83 18.79
N GLY A 194 -18.70 9.31 17.57
CA GLY A 194 -20.04 9.11 16.98
C GLY A 194 -20.78 10.40 16.59
N ARG A 195 -20.10 11.53 16.39
CA ARG A 195 -20.72 12.83 16.05
C ARG A 195 -20.38 13.40 14.69
N HIS A 196 -19.25 13.01 14.10
CA HIS A 196 -18.68 13.65 12.91
C HIS A 196 -19.04 12.95 11.58
N GLU A 197 -20.11 12.16 11.55
CA GLU A 197 -20.57 11.47 10.33
C GLU A 197 -20.93 12.42 9.19
N LYS A 198 -21.28 13.68 9.49
CA LYS A 198 -21.65 14.71 8.49
C LYS A 198 -20.64 15.86 8.40
N SER A 199 -19.53 15.78 9.12
CA SER A 199 -18.52 16.84 9.15
C SER A 199 -17.82 17.01 7.81
N ARG A 200 -17.14 18.15 7.63
CA ARG A 200 -16.28 18.42 6.48
C ARG A 200 -14.83 18.13 6.84
N PHE A 201 -14.21 17.21 6.12
CA PHE A 201 -12.79 16.89 6.24
C PHE A 201 -11.98 17.62 5.18
N VAL A 202 -10.84 18.19 5.58
CA VAL A 202 -9.89 18.86 4.69
C VAL A 202 -8.52 18.21 4.80
N GLY A 203 -7.92 17.78 3.69
CA GLY A 203 -6.66 17.03 3.72
C GLY A 203 -5.99 16.85 2.37
N LEU A 204 -4.94 16.01 2.30
CA LEU A 204 -4.35 15.59 1.03
C LEU A 204 -5.36 14.79 0.20
N ARG A 205 -5.35 14.96 -1.13
CA ARG A 205 -6.32 14.34 -2.05
C ARG A 205 -6.50 12.82 -1.83
N LYS A 206 -5.41 12.11 -1.54
CA LYS A 206 -5.42 10.66 -1.28
C LYS A 206 -6.25 10.23 -0.05
N TYR A 207 -6.60 11.16 0.85
CA TYR A 207 -7.43 10.85 2.02
C TYR A 207 -8.93 10.86 1.71
N GLY A 208 -9.35 11.37 0.54
CA GLY A 208 -10.75 11.43 0.17
C GLY A 208 -11.43 10.05 0.11
N SER A 209 -10.71 9.02 -0.36
CA SER A 209 -11.22 7.64 -0.37
C SER A 209 -11.40 7.07 1.04
N LEU A 210 -10.55 7.43 2.01
CA LEU A 210 -10.71 7.03 3.41
C LEU A 210 -11.98 7.67 4.02
N ILE A 211 -12.21 8.95 3.75
CA ILE A 211 -13.42 9.64 4.22
C ILE A 211 -14.66 9.00 3.59
N ALA A 212 -14.67 8.78 2.27
CA ALA A 212 -15.79 8.12 1.60
C ALA A 212 -16.07 6.71 2.16
N ARG A 213 -15.03 5.96 2.54
CA ARG A 213 -15.17 4.61 3.11
C ARG A 213 -15.67 4.62 4.55
N TYR A 214 -15.13 5.48 5.41
CA TYR A 214 -15.34 5.40 6.86
C TYR A 214 -16.32 6.43 7.43
N PHE A 215 -16.61 7.49 6.67
CA PHE A 215 -17.57 8.54 7.00
C PHE A 215 -18.39 8.85 5.73
N PRO A 216 -19.25 7.93 5.27
CA PRO A 216 -19.90 8.01 3.95
C PRO A 216 -20.87 9.19 3.80
N HIS A 217 -21.25 9.84 4.90
CA HIS A 217 -22.10 11.03 4.91
C HIS A 217 -21.32 12.34 5.08
N ALA A 218 -20.00 12.27 5.22
CA ALA A 218 -19.13 13.41 5.38
C ALA A 218 -18.74 14.03 4.04
N GLN A 219 -18.32 15.29 4.09
CA GLN A 219 -17.76 15.98 2.94
C GLN A 219 -16.23 15.91 3.00
N PHE A 220 -15.59 15.84 1.84
CA PHE A 220 -14.13 15.94 1.74
C PHE A 220 -13.72 17.05 0.77
N THR A 221 -12.74 17.85 1.15
CA THR A 221 -12.11 18.85 0.27
C THR A 221 -10.59 18.67 0.31
N ALA A 222 -9.95 18.52 -0.85
CA ALA A 222 -8.50 18.47 -0.91
C ALA A 222 -7.90 19.86 -0.61
N HIS A 223 -6.69 19.92 -0.05
CA HIS A 223 -6.01 21.20 0.19
C HIS A 223 -5.90 22.07 -1.07
N ASP A 224 -5.64 21.45 -2.23
CA ASP A 224 -5.46 22.14 -3.51
C ASP A 224 -6.80 22.63 -4.12
N ASP A 225 -7.94 22.15 -3.58
CA ASP A 225 -9.29 22.51 -4.05
C ASP A 225 -9.94 23.61 -3.19
N LEU A 226 -9.20 24.21 -2.23
CA LEU A 226 -9.69 25.31 -1.39
C LEU A 226 -9.71 26.64 -2.18
N THR A 227 -10.91 27.11 -2.54
CA THR A 227 -11.13 28.34 -3.34
C THR A 227 -11.08 29.63 -2.52
N GLU A 228 -11.00 30.78 -3.20
CA GLU A 228 -10.83 32.10 -2.57
C GLU A 228 -12.09 32.66 -1.89
N ASP A 229 -13.28 32.26 -2.36
CA ASP A 229 -14.59 32.80 -1.94
C ASP A 229 -15.12 32.26 -0.60
N MET A 230 -14.27 31.66 0.24
CA MET A 230 -14.68 31.11 1.53
C MET A 230 -14.29 32.03 2.69
N ASP A 231 -15.25 32.30 3.60
CA ASP A 231 -15.11 33.02 4.88
C ASP A 231 -14.22 32.26 5.89
N ARG A 232 -12.97 31.95 5.51
CA ARG A 232 -11.90 31.28 6.30
C ARG A 232 -12.42 30.41 7.45
N PRO A 233 -13.15 29.32 7.17
CA PRO A 233 -13.88 28.61 8.20
C PRO A 233 -12.93 28.12 9.28
N ARG A 234 -13.47 28.11 10.49
CA ARG A 234 -12.81 27.59 11.69
C ARG A 234 -12.75 26.08 11.59
N ALA A 235 -11.61 25.51 11.97
CA ALA A 235 -11.39 24.09 11.83
C ALA A 235 -10.58 23.52 12.99
N HIS A 236 -10.96 22.31 13.42
CA HIS A 236 -10.22 21.52 14.38
C HIS A 236 -9.09 20.76 13.72
N LEU A 237 -8.04 20.48 14.49
CA LEU A 237 -6.98 19.57 14.06
C LEU A 237 -7.30 18.14 14.49
N ALA A 238 -7.22 17.19 13.55
CA ALA A 238 -7.62 15.81 13.80
C ALA A 238 -6.89 15.12 14.97
N ALA A 239 -5.63 15.48 15.27
CA ALA A 239 -4.92 14.86 16.39
C ALA A 239 -5.41 15.31 17.78
N ASP A 240 -6.20 16.40 17.89
CA ASP A 240 -6.74 16.85 19.19
C ASP A 240 -7.78 15.89 19.75
N PHE A 241 -8.44 15.13 18.86
CA PHE A 241 -9.42 14.10 19.21
C PHE A 241 -8.81 12.96 20.03
N ILE A 242 -7.50 12.71 19.91
CA ILE A 242 -6.79 11.74 20.76
C ILE A 242 -6.85 12.19 22.22
N GLY A 243 -6.55 13.46 22.48
CA GLY A 243 -6.52 14.03 23.82
C GLY A 243 -7.90 14.07 24.46
N ARG A 244 -8.93 14.42 23.69
CA ARG A 244 -10.32 14.41 24.14
C ARG A 244 -10.81 12.98 24.44
N ASN A 245 -10.54 12.02 23.55
CA ASN A 245 -10.87 10.62 23.80
C ASN A 245 -10.14 10.10 25.06
N PHE A 246 -8.85 10.37 25.22
CA PHE A 246 -8.09 10.00 26.42
C PHE A 246 -8.69 10.59 27.71
N ALA A 247 -9.17 11.83 27.68
CA ALA A 247 -9.80 12.46 28.85
C ALA A 247 -11.01 11.65 29.35
N ARG A 248 -11.76 11.04 28.43
CA ARG A 248 -12.93 10.18 28.69
C ARG A 248 -12.57 8.74 29.03
N THR A 249 -11.70 8.10 28.25
CA THR A 249 -11.47 6.64 28.31
C THR A 249 -10.24 6.25 29.12
N ARG A 250 -9.32 7.18 29.38
CA ARG A 250 -7.98 6.92 29.94
C ARG A 250 -7.10 6.01 29.08
N MET A 251 -7.49 5.75 27.83
CA MET A 251 -6.73 4.97 26.87
C MET A 251 -6.19 5.86 25.76
N VAL A 252 -4.97 5.57 25.31
CA VAL A 252 -4.40 6.23 24.12
C VAL A 252 -4.94 5.58 22.84
N GLY A 253 -5.17 4.27 22.85
CA GLY A 253 -5.79 3.58 21.72
C GLY A 253 -7.20 4.09 21.42
N PRO A 254 -7.64 4.04 20.16
CA PRO A 254 -8.93 4.59 19.74
C PRO A 254 -10.14 3.82 20.30
N GLY A 255 -9.94 2.56 20.71
CA GLY A 255 -11.00 1.69 21.21
C GLY A 255 -12.03 1.28 20.14
N THR A 256 -11.75 1.58 18.87
CA THR A 256 -12.57 1.22 17.71
C THR A 256 -11.68 0.80 16.55
N THR A 257 -12.23 0.02 15.63
CA THR A 257 -11.59 -0.46 14.42
C THR A 257 -12.38 0.00 13.20
N PHE A 258 -11.75 -0.04 12.03
CA PHE A 258 -12.38 0.38 10.78
C PHE A 258 -12.94 -0.78 9.98
N ASP A 259 -12.13 -1.82 9.89
CA ASP A 259 -12.33 -2.97 9.03
C ASP A 259 -12.18 -4.26 9.83
N ARG A 260 -12.55 -5.35 9.19
CA ARG A 260 -12.36 -6.69 9.74
C ARG A 260 -11.49 -7.56 8.84
N PRO A 261 -10.81 -8.56 9.43
CA PRO A 261 -10.07 -9.56 8.68
C PRO A 261 -10.98 -10.34 7.74
N LEU A 262 -10.42 -10.75 6.60
CA LEU A 262 -11.09 -11.61 5.65
C LEU A 262 -10.22 -12.85 5.40
N ARG A 263 -10.87 -13.96 5.03
CA ARG A 263 -10.21 -15.11 4.42
C ARG A 263 -10.88 -15.41 3.10
N ARG A 264 -10.11 -15.79 2.08
CA ARG A 264 -10.67 -16.29 0.82
C ARG A 264 -10.50 -17.79 0.73
N LEU A 265 -11.54 -18.46 0.25
CA LEU A 265 -11.53 -19.91 0.08
C LEU A 265 -10.52 -20.30 -1.02
N GLY A 266 -9.72 -21.34 -0.77
CA GLY A 266 -8.78 -21.88 -1.76
C GLY A 266 -7.57 -20.98 -2.06
N GLU A 267 -7.27 -20.01 -1.20
CA GLU A 267 -6.00 -19.28 -1.18
C GLU A 267 -5.15 -19.78 0.01
N PRO A 268 -3.80 -19.77 -0.09
CA PRO A 268 -2.93 -20.01 1.06
C PRO A 268 -2.81 -18.75 1.95
N PRO A 269 -2.35 -18.87 3.21
CA PRO A 269 -1.99 -17.70 4.01
C PRO A 269 -0.82 -16.93 3.38
N VAL A 270 -0.91 -15.61 3.41
CA VAL A 270 0.10 -14.67 2.91
C VAL A 270 0.36 -13.60 3.96
N TRP A 271 1.61 -13.18 4.14
CA TRP A 271 1.98 -12.13 5.09
C TRP A 271 2.49 -10.88 4.38
N GLY A 272 2.06 -9.72 4.86
CA GLY A 272 2.56 -8.44 4.36
C GLY A 272 3.93 -8.12 4.95
N ILE A 273 4.84 -7.55 4.16
CA ILE A 273 6.17 -7.14 4.64
C ILE A 273 6.47 -5.67 4.30
N CYS A 274 7.06 -4.94 5.26
CA CYS A 274 7.52 -3.57 5.08
C CYS A 274 8.81 -3.34 5.86
N TRP A 275 9.90 -3.06 5.14
CA TRP A 275 11.25 -3.03 5.70
C TRP A 275 11.79 -1.61 5.91
N ARG A 276 11.10 -0.59 5.40
CA ARG A 276 11.49 0.81 5.53
C ARG A 276 10.30 1.70 5.90
N GLY A 277 10.47 2.49 6.95
CA GLY A 277 9.52 3.49 7.43
C GLY A 277 10.15 4.88 7.59
N GLY A 278 9.35 5.83 8.06
CA GLY A 278 9.77 7.22 8.25
C GLY A 278 9.75 8.07 6.97
N SER A 279 10.01 9.36 7.14
CA SER A 279 10.18 10.33 6.04
C SER A 279 11.62 10.85 6.06
N GLY A 280 12.08 11.56 5.02
CA GLY A 280 13.43 12.15 4.99
C GLY A 280 13.73 13.06 6.20
N GLN A 281 12.69 13.65 6.81
CA GLN A 281 12.79 14.50 8.00
C GLN A 281 12.79 13.71 9.33
N ASN A 282 12.56 12.39 9.33
CA ASN A 282 12.35 11.59 10.54
C ASN A 282 12.99 10.19 10.46
N ARG A 283 14.11 10.00 11.17
CA ARG A 283 14.62 8.70 11.66
C ARG A 283 14.64 7.55 10.64
N ARG A 284 14.94 7.84 9.37
CA ARG A 284 14.92 6.85 8.28
C ARG A 284 15.92 5.72 8.52
N GLU A 285 17.09 6.03 9.09
CA GLU A 285 18.10 5.01 9.44
C GLU A 285 17.59 3.98 10.47
N GLU A 286 17.00 4.44 11.59
CA GLU A 286 16.52 3.53 12.64
C GLU A 286 15.38 2.63 12.17
N ARG A 287 14.47 3.18 11.36
CA ARG A 287 13.27 2.51 10.82
C ARG A 287 13.53 1.84 9.47
N HIS A 288 14.73 1.32 9.26
CA HIS A 288 15.08 0.62 8.04
C HIS A 288 15.82 -0.69 8.33
N ILE A 289 15.45 -1.75 7.63
CA ILE A 289 16.18 -2.99 7.51
C ILE A 289 16.46 -3.18 6.02
N PRO A 290 17.73 -3.37 5.59
CA PRO A 290 18.01 -3.66 4.19
C PRO A 290 17.21 -4.87 3.70
N LEU A 291 16.57 -4.77 2.53
CA LEU A 291 15.64 -5.78 2.03
C LEU A 291 16.23 -7.20 2.06
N ARG A 292 17.48 -7.39 1.63
CA ARG A 292 18.13 -8.72 1.65
C ARG A 292 18.22 -9.31 3.06
N MET A 293 18.67 -8.51 4.03
CA MET A 293 18.72 -8.93 5.44
C MET A 293 17.32 -9.26 5.97
N PHE A 294 16.31 -8.50 5.54
CA PHE A 294 14.93 -8.77 5.93
C PHE A 294 14.43 -10.10 5.34
N LEU A 295 14.71 -10.39 4.07
CA LEU A 295 14.34 -11.64 3.40
C LEU A 295 15.05 -12.88 3.97
N ASP A 296 16.24 -12.71 4.54
CA ASP A 296 17.00 -13.78 5.20
C ASP A 296 16.36 -14.23 6.54
N LEU A 297 15.52 -13.38 7.15
CA LEU A 297 14.76 -13.71 8.36
C LEU A 297 13.49 -14.53 8.06
N LEU A 298 13.07 -14.56 6.80
CA LEU A 298 11.81 -15.17 6.41
C LEU A 298 12.00 -16.66 6.04
N PRO A 299 11.10 -17.55 6.47
CA PRO A 299 11.13 -18.96 6.07
C PRO A 299 10.91 -19.16 4.57
N ARG A 300 11.26 -20.35 4.06
CA ARG A 300 11.25 -20.66 2.61
C ARG A 300 9.91 -21.14 2.07
N ASP A 301 9.07 -21.69 2.93
CA ASP A 301 7.80 -22.34 2.61
C ASP A 301 6.58 -21.39 2.74
N ARG A 302 6.80 -20.13 3.12
CA ARG A 302 5.75 -19.11 3.27
C ARG A 302 5.67 -18.17 2.06
N ARG A 303 4.64 -17.33 2.02
CA ARG A 303 4.37 -16.36 0.95
C ARG A 303 4.27 -14.95 1.52
N PHE A 304 4.88 -13.98 0.85
CA PHE A 304 4.99 -12.61 1.32
C PHE A 304 4.50 -11.60 0.28
N LEU A 305 3.78 -10.58 0.71
CA LEU A 305 3.35 -9.46 -0.10
C LEU A 305 4.15 -8.21 0.27
N ALA A 306 4.86 -7.63 -0.69
CA ALA A 306 5.62 -6.41 -0.46
C ALA A 306 4.67 -5.19 -0.31
N LEU A 307 4.66 -4.60 0.88
CA LEU A 307 3.86 -3.41 1.24
C LEU A 307 4.72 -2.13 1.34
N GLN A 308 5.90 -2.14 0.71
CA GLN A 308 6.82 -0.98 0.67
C GLN A 308 6.38 -0.02 -0.44
N PHE A 309 5.95 1.20 -0.06
CA PHE A 309 5.42 2.18 -1.00
C PHE A 309 6.50 2.91 -1.82
N ASP A 310 7.72 3.04 -1.30
CA ASP A 310 8.86 3.73 -1.94
C ASP A 310 9.90 2.73 -2.49
N MET A 311 9.44 1.59 -3.00
CA MET A 311 10.29 0.51 -3.51
C MET A 311 11.18 0.97 -4.67
N THR A 312 12.48 0.68 -4.62
CA THR A 312 13.41 1.01 -5.72
C THR A 312 13.35 -0.05 -6.84
N PRO A 313 13.83 0.27 -8.06
CA PRO A 313 13.95 -0.73 -9.13
C PRO A 313 14.80 -1.95 -8.74
N GLU A 314 15.86 -1.75 -7.96
CA GLU A 314 16.73 -2.83 -7.47
C GLU A 314 15.99 -3.72 -6.47
N GLU A 315 15.25 -3.12 -5.52
CA GLU A 315 14.40 -3.86 -4.58
C GLU A 315 13.32 -4.65 -5.32
N ARG A 316 12.71 -4.05 -6.35
CA ARG A 316 11.73 -4.72 -7.23
C ARG A 316 12.35 -5.94 -7.91
N ALA A 317 13.55 -5.81 -8.46
CA ALA A 317 14.27 -6.90 -9.12
C ALA A 317 14.63 -8.03 -8.13
N ILE A 318 14.99 -7.69 -6.89
CA ILE A 318 15.23 -8.69 -5.83
C ILE A 318 13.95 -9.48 -5.55
N LEU A 319 12.82 -8.80 -5.36
CA LEU A 319 11.54 -9.43 -5.05
C LEU A 319 11.01 -10.29 -6.21
N LEU A 320 11.15 -9.85 -7.46
CA LEU A 320 10.76 -10.64 -8.63
C LEU A 320 11.57 -11.94 -8.77
N ASN A 321 12.79 -11.97 -8.25
CA ASN A 321 13.65 -13.17 -8.24
C ASN A 321 13.48 -14.04 -6.98
N ASP A 322 12.67 -13.60 -6.00
CA ASP A 322 12.38 -14.37 -4.80
C ASP A 322 10.99 -15.03 -4.94
N GLY A 323 10.97 -16.35 -5.17
CA GLY A 323 9.72 -17.11 -5.39
C GLY A 323 8.74 -17.12 -4.21
N ARG A 324 9.11 -16.54 -3.06
CA ARG A 324 8.23 -16.36 -1.90
C ARG A 324 7.46 -15.04 -1.96
N ALA A 325 7.99 -14.05 -2.68
CA ALA A 325 7.51 -12.69 -2.66
C ALA A 325 6.55 -12.38 -3.81
N MET A 326 5.60 -11.50 -3.53
CA MET A 326 4.68 -10.92 -4.50
C MET A 326 4.75 -9.40 -4.42
N ILE A 327 4.62 -8.75 -5.57
CA ILE A 327 4.53 -7.29 -5.68
C ILE A 327 3.09 -6.94 -6.08
N PRO A 328 2.41 -6.03 -5.35
CA PRO A 328 1.11 -5.53 -5.74
C PRO A 328 1.08 -5.04 -7.20
N LEU A 329 0.01 -5.34 -7.92
CA LEU A 329 -0.23 -4.87 -9.30
C LEU A 329 -0.91 -3.49 -9.32
N SER A 330 -1.10 -2.92 -8.13
CA SER A 330 -1.64 -1.58 -7.89
C SER A 330 -0.59 -0.71 -7.23
N ASP A 331 -0.57 0.57 -7.60
CA ASP A 331 0.30 1.55 -6.96
C ASP A 331 -0.19 1.87 -5.54
N LEU A 332 0.61 1.46 -4.55
CA LEU A 332 0.35 1.65 -3.11
C LEU A 332 0.24 3.12 -2.68
N THR A 333 0.75 4.05 -3.50
CA THR A 333 0.79 5.48 -3.16
C THR A 333 -0.47 6.23 -3.57
N ARG A 334 -1.25 5.68 -4.51
CA ARG A 334 -2.40 6.37 -5.12
C ARG A 334 -3.62 6.42 -4.22
N ASP A 335 -3.98 5.28 -3.65
CA ASP A 335 -5.19 5.14 -2.86
C ASP A 335 -4.95 4.25 -1.62
N PRO A 336 -4.99 4.81 -0.41
CA PRO A 336 -4.79 4.04 0.82
C PRO A 336 -5.90 2.99 1.07
N VAL A 337 -7.11 3.18 0.52
CA VAL A 337 -8.20 2.18 0.61
C VAL A 337 -7.78 0.88 -0.07
N ASN A 338 -7.14 0.97 -1.24
CA ASN A 338 -6.63 -0.19 -1.95
C ASN A 338 -5.60 -0.95 -1.11
N THR A 339 -4.68 -0.24 -0.45
CA THR A 339 -3.68 -0.86 0.43
C THR A 339 -4.34 -1.59 1.61
N ILE A 340 -5.38 -1.00 2.21
CA ILE A 340 -6.15 -1.64 3.28
C ILE A 340 -6.85 -2.91 2.76
N ASP A 341 -7.45 -2.89 1.58
CA ASP A 341 -8.10 -4.07 0.99
C ASP A 341 -7.11 -5.17 0.58
N MET A 342 -5.83 -4.83 0.38
CA MET A 342 -4.74 -5.79 0.24
C MET A 342 -4.29 -6.39 1.58
N ILE A 343 -4.38 -5.63 2.68
CA ILE A 343 -3.98 -6.04 4.03
C ILE A 343 -5.03 -6.95 4.69
N ARG A 344 -6.32 -6.64 4.53
CA ARG A 344 -7.43 -7.39 5.16
C ARG A 344 -7.43 -8.92 4.93
N PRO A 345 -7.05 -9.46 3.75
CA PRO A 345 -7.00 -10.91 3.55
C PRO A 345 -5.73 -11.59 4.10
N LEU A 346 -4.72 -10.83 4.55
CA LEU A 346 -3.43 -11.38 4.97
C LEU A 346 -3.53 -12.13 6.31
N ALA A 347 -2.68 -13.13 6.48
CA ALA A 347 -2.52 -13.85 7.75
C ALA A 347 -1.95 -12.93 8.84
N GLY A 348 -1.00 -12.07 8.46
CA GLY A 348 -0.50 -10.98 9.29
C GLY A 348 0.36 -9.99 8.48
N VAL A 349 0.85 -8.95 9.14
CA VAL A 349 1.79 -7.97 8.59
C VAL A 349 3.04 -7.91 9.48
N ILE A 350 4.22 -8.00 8.88
CA ILE A 350 5.52 -7.78 9.53
C ILE A 350 6.06 -6.45 9.05
N SER A 351 6.26 -5.50 9.96
CA SER A 351 6.64 -4.14 9.54
C SER A 351 7.49 -3.45 10.58
N VAL A 352 8.45 -2.66 10.11
CA VAL A 352 9.01 -1.54 10.89
C VAL A 352 7.94 -0.46 11.13
N ASP A 353 8.13 0.43 12.11
CA ASP A 353 7.18 1.51 12.45
C ASP A 353 6.83 2.38 11.21
N SER A 354 5.61 2.17 10.69
CA SER A 354 5.12 2.76 9.44
C SER A 354 3.58 2.84 9.40
N ALA A 355 3.03 3.46 8.36
CA ALA A 355 1.56 3.51 8.15
C ALA A 355 0.91 2.12 8.09
N ASN A 356 1.66 1.07 7.71
CA ASN A 356 1.15 -0.30 7.64
C ASN A 356 0.77 -0.85 9.03
N TRP A 357 1.38 -0.35 10.12
CA TRP A 357 0.97 -0.71 11.48
C TRP A 357 -0.45 -0.27 11.76
N HIS A 358 -0.76 0.98 11.43
CA HIS A 358 -2.09 1.55 11.64
C HIS A 358 -3.13 0.86 10.77
N MET A 359 -2.82 0.55 9.50
CA MET A 359 -3.72 -0.19 8.61
C MET A 359 -4.00 -1.60 9.12
N ALA A 360 -2.97 -2.35 9.54
CA ALA A 360 -3.14 -3.70 10.07
C ALA A 360 -3.92 -3.68 11.39
N GLY A 361 -3.51 -2.84 12.33
CA GLY A 361 -4.14 -2.75 13.66
C GLY A 361 -5.60 -2.29 13.61
N LEU A 362 -5.94 -1.33 12.74
CA LEU A 362 -7.32 -0.86 12.56
C LEU A 362 -8.19 -1.79 11.70
N ALA A 363 -7.59 -2.80 11.06
CA ALA A 363 -8.29 -3.88 10.36
C ALA A 363 -8.27 -5.20 11.16
N GLU A 364 -7.78 -5.19 12.40
CA GLU A 364 -7.60 -6.35 13.29
C GLU A 364 -6.75 -7.48 12.68
N ILE A 365 -5.86 -7.12 11.75
CA ILE A 365 -4.89 -8.04 11.18
C ILE A 365 -3.73 -8.18 12.17
N PRO A 366 -3.26 -9.42 12.46
CA PRO A 366 -2.08 -9.63 13.27
C PRO A 366 -0.89 -8.81 12.76
N LEU A 367 -0.24 -8.07 13.64
CA LEU A 367 0.89 -7.19 13.30
C LEU A 367 2.12 -7.58 14.10
N LEU A 368 3.17 -8.08 13.46
CA LEU A 368 4.50 -8.15 14.05
C LEU A 368 5.17 -6.78 13.94
N ALA A 369 5.05 -6.01 15.01
CA ALA A 369 5.50 -4.63 15.12
C ALA A 369 7.00 -4.60 15.49
N ILE A 370 7.87 -4.46 14.48
CA ILE A 370 9.31 -4.36 14.70
C ILE A 370 9.65 -2.98 15.26
N MET A 371 9.89 -2.93 16.57
CA MET A 371 10.06 -1.69 17.32
C MET A 371 11.51 -1.21 17.30
N ASN A 372 11.72 0.04 16.90
CA ASN A 372 13.03 0.69 16.97
C ASN A 372 13.31 1.20 18.40
N PRO A 373 14.58 1.40 18.78
CA PRO A 373 14.94 1.84 20.14
C PRO A 373 14.23 3.14 20.57
N THR A 374 14.06 4.07 19.62
CA THR A 374 13.37 5.33 19.87
C THR A 374 11.92 5.29 19.38
N ALA A 375 11.05 4.68 20.18
CA ALA A 375 9.63 4.56 19.87
C ALA A 375 8.92 5.92 19.66
N HIS A 376 7.91 5.93 18.80
CA HIS A 376 6.97 7.04 18.73
C HIS A 376 6.14 7.14 20.02
N TRP A 377 5.65 8.34 20.34
CA TRP A 377 4.92 8.56 21.60
C TRP A 377 3.60 7.78 21.70
N PHE A 378 3.01 7.36 20.57
CA PHE A 378 1.83 6.48 20.53
C PHE A 378 2.03 5.19 21.35
N TRP A 379 3.24 4.64 21.28
CA TRP A 379 3.60 3.34 21.87
C TRP A 379 4.03 3.47 23.34
N GLY A 380 4.10 4.71 23.85
CA GLY A 380 4.52 5.02 25.22
C GLY A 380 6.00 4.69 25.51
N PRO A 381 6.40 4.78 26.79
CA PRO A 381 7.78 4.54 27.22
C PRO A 381 8.18 3.06 27.17
N ASP A 382 7.20 2.15 27.26
CA ASP A 382 7.42 0.70 27.17
C ASP A 382 7.53 0.23 25.70
N ALA A 383 7.31 1.15 24.75
CA ALA A 383 7.42 0.90 23.32
C ALA A 383 6.58 -0.29 22.84
N LYS A 384 5.32 -0.38 23.28
CA LYS A 384 4.40 -1.49 22.96
C LYS A 384 3.31 -1.03 22.00
N ALA A 385 3.26 -1.60 20.80
CA ALA A 385 2.18 -1.34 19.84
C ALA A 385 0.81 -1.85 20.33
N GLU A 386 0.82 -2.87 21.20
CA GLU A 386 -0.37 -3.48 21.82
C GLU A 386 -1.20 -2.48 22.63
N SER A 387 -0.60 -1.39 23.13
CA SER A 387 -1.34 -0.36 23.86
C SER A 387 -2.33 0.41 22.99
N ALA A 388 -2.15 0.37 21.66
CA ALA A 388 -3.02 0.99 20.68
C ALA A 388 -3.75 -0.05 19.82
N TYR A 389 -3.10 -1.18 19.53
CA TYR A 389 -3.60 -2.22 18.64
C TYR A 389 -3.54 -3.60 19.30
N PRO A 390 -4.67 -4.12 19.82
CA PRO A 390 -4.70 -5.43 20.46
C PRO A 390 -4.21 -6.59 19.58
N SER A 391 -4.28 -6.46 18.25
CA SER A 391 -3.78 -7.45 17.29
C SER A 391 -2.26 -7.40 17.05
N ALA A 392 -1.54 -6.49 17.71
CA ALA A 392 -0.10 -6.38 17.55
C ALA A 392 0.67 -7.36 18.45
N THR A 393 1.87 -7.71 18.00
CA THR A 393 2.93 -8.36 18.76
C THR A 393 4.18 -7.53 18.56
N THR A 394 4.62 -6.83 19.60
CA THR A 394 5.82 -5.99 19.53
C THR A 394 7.07 -6.84 19.68
N LEU A 395 7.98 -6.71 18.72
CA LEU A 395 9.30 -7.33 18.77
C LEU A 395 10.37 -6.22 18.70
N PRO A 396 11.20 -6.03 19.74
CA PRO A 396 12.32 -5.11 19.67
C PRO A 396 13.25 -5.49 18.52
N LYS A 397 13.73 -4.50 17.75
CA LYS A 397 14.63 -4.75 16.60
C LYS A 397 15.92 -5.47 17.01
N SER A 398 16.38 -5.31 18.25
CA SER A 398 17.53 -6.03 18.82
C SER A 398 17.30 -7.52 19.05
N GLU A 399 16.03 -7.96 19.11
CA GLU A 399 15.62 -9.34 19.32
C GLU A 399 15.09 -9.99 18.03
N LEU A 400 15.11 -9.25 16.91
CA LEU A 400 14.63 -9.72 15.62
C LEU A 400 15.52 -10.87 15.11
N ARG A 401 14.98 -12.08 15.12
CA ARG A 401 15.63 -13.32 14.69
C ARG A 401 14.66 -14.19 13.88
N ALA A 402 15.21 -15.07 13.04
CA ALA A 402 14.41 -15.93 12.17
C ALA A 402 13.45 -16.86 12.94
N ASP A 403 13.88 -17.42 14.08
CA ASP A 403 13.04 -18.28 14.94
C ASP A 403 11.84 -17.51 15.51
N ARG A 404 12.06 -16.28 15.99
CA ARG A 404 10.99 -15.43 16.52
C ARG A 404 9.97 -15.05 15.45
N VAL A 405 10.43 -14.80 14.22
CA VAL A 405 9.56 -14.54 13.07
C VAL A 405 8.78 -15.79 12.71
N GLN A 406 9.43 -16.96 12.71
CA GLN A 406 8.80 -18.24 12.40
C GLN A 406 7.69 -18.60 13.40
N ASP A 407 7.95 -18.52 14.71
CA ASP A 407 6.96 -18.80 15.75
C ASP A 407 5.68 -17.98 15.53
N TRP A 408 5.83 -16.69 15.23
CA TRP A 408 4.70 -15.79 14.97
C TRP A 408 3.98 -16.08 13.65
N LEU A 409 4.70 -16.50 12.61
CA LEU A 409 4.10 -16.93 11.34
C LEU A 409 3.26 -18.19 11.53
N ASP A 410 3.72 -19.13 12.36
CA ASP A 410 3.01 -20.37 12.67
C ASP A 410 1.69 -20.08 13.41
N GLU A 411 1.76 -19.27 14.48
CA GLU A 411 0.57 -18.82 15.24
C GLU A 411 -0.46 -18.10 14.35
N THR A 412 0.01 -17.16 13.52
CA THR A 412 -0.89 -16.38 12.66
C THR A 412 -1.43 -17.18 11.47
N ALA A 413 -0.74 -18.24 11.02
CA ALA A 413 -1.26 -19.17 10.03
C ALA A 413 -2.47 -19.94 10.59
N GLU A 414 -2.37 -20.45 11.82
CA GLU A 414 -3.48 -21.13 12.51
C GLU A 414 -4.67 -20.19 12.69
N GLY A 415 -4.41 -19.00 13.24
CA GLY A 415 -5.44 -17.97 13.43
C GLY A 415 -6.10 -17.54 12.11
N TRP A 416 -5.35 -17.50 11.00
CA TRP A 416 -5.90 -17.23 9.68
C TRP A 416 -6.82 -18.35 9.18
N GLN A 417 -6.45 -19.62 9.36
CA GLN A 417 -7.26 -20.76 8.93
C GLN A 417 -8.61 -20.85 9.65
N LEU A 418 -8.65 -20.39 10.91
CA LEU A 418 -9.87 -20.34 11.71
C LEU A 418 -10.85 -19.24 11.27
N ARG A 419 -10.42 -18.28 10.44
CA ARG A 419 -11.31 -17.22 9.94
C ARG A 419 -12.36 -17.83 9.00
N PRO A 420 -13.66 -17.50 9.14
CA PRO A 420 -14.65 -17.94 8.17
C PRO A 420 -14.30 -17.35 6.79
N PRO A 421 -14.42 -18.13 5.70
CA PRO A 421 -14.28 -17.57 4.36
C PRO A 421 -15.27 -16.42 4.17
N ALA A 422 -14.78 -15.30 3.64
CA ALA A 422 -15.60 -14.15 3.32
C ALA A 422 -16.66 -14.56 2.29
N PRO A 423 -17.92 -14.14 2.46
CA PRO A 423 -18.96 -14.43 1.49
C PRO A 423 -18.60 -13.78 0.15
N ARG A 424 -18.96 -14.46 -0.95
CA ARG A 424 -18.89 -13.88 -2.29
C ARG A 424 -20.02 -12.86 -2.41
N LEU A 425 -19.70 -11.58 -2.24
CA LEU A 425 -20.68 -10.50 -2.37
C LEU A 425 -20.94 -10.24 -3.85
N GLY A 426 -22.16 -10.49 -4.29
CA GLY A 426 -22.55 -10.34 -5.68
C GLY A 426 -22.73 -8.90 -6.16
N ALA A 427 -22.67 -8.71 -7.48
CA ALA A 427 -22.97 -7.47 -8.17
C ALA A 427 -24.47 -7.17 -8.10
N ARG A 428 -24.83 -5.89 -7.92
CA ARG A 428 -26.23 -5.49 -7.76
C ARG A 428 -26.94 -5.33 -9.11
N LYS A 429 -26.21 -5.16 -10.23
CA LYS A 429 -26.77 -4.92 -11.57
C LYS A 429 -26.29 -5.95 -12.61
N VAL A 430 -27.13 -6.27 -13.60
CA VAL A 430 -26.78 -7.21 -14.69
C VAL A 430 -25.62 -6.70 -15.57
N ALA A 431 -25.55 -5.39 -15.84
CA ALA A 431 -24.44 -4.80 -16.60
C ALA A 431 -23.07 -4.91 -15.89
N GLU A 432 -23.05 -5.22 -14.59
CA GLU A 432 -21.86 -5.46 -13.79
C GLU A 432 -21.47 -6.95 -13.77
N ARG A 433 -22.19 -7.82 -14.50
CA ARG A 433 -21.97 -9.27 -14.57
C ARG A 433 -21.37 -9.66 -15.93
N PRO A 434 -20.05 -9.52 -16.12
CA PRO A 434 -19.42 -9.90 -17.37
C PRO A 434 -19.55 -11.39 -17.68
N VAL A 435 -19.47 -11.70 -18.96
CA VAL A 435 -19.25 -13.07 -19.46
C VAL A 435 -17.77 -13.26 -19.78
N PHE A 436 -17.07 -14.08 -19.00
CA PHE A 436 -15.68 -14.44 -19.27
C PHE A 436 -15.60 -15.78 -19.97
N VAL A 437 -15.09 -15.78 -21.21
CA VAL A 437 -14.92 -17.01 -22.00
C VAL A 437 -13.44 -17.41 -21.97
N LEU A 438 -13.15 -18.62 -21.53
CA LEU A 438 -11.79 -19.14 -21.41
C LEU A 438 -11.75 -20.64 -21.65
N GLY A 439 -10.55 -21.19 -21.61
CA GLY A 439 -10.27 -22.60 -21.82
C GLY A 439 -8.80 -22.76 -22.17
N LEU A 440 -8.42 -23.97 -22.54
CA LEU A 440 -7.12 -24.20 -23.17
C LEU A 440 -7.01 -23.35 -24.44
N PRO A 441 -5.83 -22.77 -24.73
CA PRO A 441 -5.59 -22.25 -26.07
C PRO A 441 -5.91 -23.34 -27.10
N ARG A 442 -6.60 -22.96 -28.18
CA ARG A 442 -7.05 -23.86 -29.27
C ARG A 442 -8.20 -24.81 -28.91
N SER A 443 -8.91 -24.61 -27.80
CA SER A 443 -10.18 -25.32 -27.50
C SER A 443 -11.43 -24.73 -28.18
N ALA A 444 -11.26 -24.03 -29.31
CA ALA A 444 -12.36 -23.38 -30.06
C ALA A 444 -13.18 -22.32 -29.27
N THR A 445 -12.56 -21.67 -28.28
CA THR A 445 -13.17 -20.55 -27.54
C THR A 445 -13.73 -19.44 -28.45
N SER A 446 -13.09 -19.18 -29.60
CA SER A 446 -13.54 -18.15 -30.54
C SER A 446 -14.89 -18.48 -31.21
N MET A 447 -15.21 -19.75 -31.45
CA MET A 447 -16.52 -20.15 -31.98
C MET A 447 -17.63 -19.85 -30.97
N THR A 448 -17.43 -20.29 -29.72
CA THR A 448 -18.35 -20.00 -28.59
C THR A 448 -18.56 -18.50 -28.43
N THR A 449 -17.49 -17.71 -28.43
CA THR A 449 -17.59 -16.24 -28.32
C THR A 449 -18.29 -15.59 -29.51
N ARG A 450 -18.10 -16.10 -30.73
CA ARG A 450 -18.81 -15.62 -31.92
C ARG A 450 -20.33 -15.80 -31.78
N VAL A 451 -20.77 -16.96 -31.29
CA VAL A 451 -22.20 -17.20 -31.03
C VAL A 451 -22.74 -16.19 -30.01
N LEU A 452 -22.05 -16.01 -28.88
CA LEU A 452 -22.46 -15.04 -27.86
C LEU A 452 -22.52 -13.61 -28.40
N HIS A 453 -21.53 -13.21 -29.21
CA HIS A 453 -21.47 -11.89 -29.82
C HIS A 453 -22.64 -11.64 -30.78
N ALA A 454 -22.96 -12.62 -31.63
CA ALA A 454 -24.09 -12.54 -32.56
C ALA A 454 -25.43 -12.37 -31.84
N HIS A 455 -25.56 -12.92 -30.63
CA HIS A 455 -26.74 -12.76 -29.77
C HIS A 455 -26.74 -11.47 -28.93
N GLY A 456 -25.76 -10.58 -29.12
CA GLY A 456 -25.76 -9.25 -28.52
C GLY A 456 -24.75 -9.03 -27.40
N LEU A 457 -23.85 -9.99 -27.10
CA LEU A 457 -22.76 -9.76 -26.15
C LEU A 457 -21.80 -8.69 -26.70
N TRP A 458 -21.60 -7.62 -25.94
CA TRP A 458 -20.65 -6.57 -26.29
C TRP A 458 -19.20 -7.03 -26.00
N LEU A 459 -18.29 -6.86 -26.95
CA LEU A 459 -16.88 -7.28 -26.84
C LEU A 459 -15.86 -6.15 -27.08
N GLY A 460 -16.32 -4.95 -27.43
CA GLY A 460 -15.47 -3.84 -27.86
C GLY A 460 -14.79 -4.11 -29.19
N ASP A 461 -13.66 -3.45 -29.41
CA ASP A 461 -12.82 -3.66 -30.59
C ASP A 461 -11.99 -4.93 -30.44
N THR A 462 -12.24 -5.91 -31.32
CA THR A 462 -11.66 -7.25 -31.20
C THR A 462 -10.57 -7.53 -32.21
N VAL A 463 -9.68 -8.46 -31.86
CA VAL A 463 -8.59 -8.91 -32.73
C VAL A 463 -9.18 -9.58 -33.97
N PRO A 464 -8.88 -9.07 -35.18
CA PRO A 464 -9.46 -9.55 -36.43
C PRO A 464 -8.95 -10.94 -36.80
N GLY A 465 -9.60 -11.55 -37.80
CA GLY A 465 -9.21 -12.87 -38.32
C GLY A 465 -7.88 -12.84 -39.05
N ASN A 466 -7.26 -14.02 -39.13
CA ASN A 466 -6.08 -14.27 -39.94
C ASN A 466 -6.23 -15.65 -40.63
N PRO A 467 -5.32 -16.09 -41.53
CA PRO A 467 -5.46 -17.38 -42.21
C PRO A 467 -5.62 -18.59 -41.27
N GLU A 468 -5.09 -18.53 -40.05
CA GLU A 468 -5.21 -19.62 -39.05
C GLU A 468 -6.53 -19.59 -38.26
N ASN A 469 -7.25 -18.47 -38.31
CA ASN A 469 -8.58 -18.27 -37.72
C ASN A 469 -9.33 -17.17 -38.49
N PRO A 470 -9.87 -17.47 -39.68
CA PRO A 470 -10.42 -16.45 -40.58
C PRO A 470 -11.61 -15.68 -40.00
N GLN A 471 -12.36 -16.32 -39.10
CA GLN A 471 -13.56 -15.75 -38.48
C GLN A 471 -13.26 -14.74 -37.36
N GLY A 472 -12.00 -14.54 -36.99
CA GLY A 472 -11.62 -13.62 -35.93
C GLY A 472 -11.38 -14.28 -34.58
N TYR A 473 -10.55 -13.63 -33.77
CA TYR A 473 -10.23 -14.14 -32.44
C TYR A 473 -11.27 -13.73 -31.41
N PHE A 474 -11.99 -12.61 -31.59
CA PHE A 474 -12.96 -12.08 -30.62
C PHE A 474 -12.36 -11.75 -29.24
N GLU A 475 -11.05 -11.49 -29.19
CA GLU A 475 -10.37 -10.99 -27.98
C GLU A 475 -10.42 -9.47 -28.02
N SER A 476 -10.93 -8.81 -26.98
CA SER A 476 -10.87 -7.35 -26.86
C SER A 476 -9.41 -6.90 -26.85
N ARG A 477 -9.02 -6.01 -27.78
CA ARG A 477 -7.67 -5.45 -27.83
C ARG A 477 -7.38 -4.62 -26.59
N ALA A 478 -8.34 -3.79 -26.16
CA ALA A 478 -8.21 -2.94 -24.98
C ALA A 478 -7.93 -3.76 -23.71
N LEU A 479 -8.67 -4.85 -23.48
CA LEU A 479 -8.47 -5.68 -22.29
C LEU A 479 -7.25 -6.61 -22.41
N ARG A 480 -7.02 -7.22 -23.58
CA ARG A 480 -5.88 -8.12 -23.79
C ARG A 480 -4.54 -7.38 -23.70
N ASP A 481 -4.40 -6.32 -24.49
CA ASP A 481 -3.13 -5.62 -24.66
C ASP A 481 -2.95 -4.51 -23.62
N GLY A 482 -4.04 -3.90 -23.15
CA GLY A 482 -4.00 -2.83 -22.14
C GLY A 482 -4.10 -3.31 -20.68
N ILE A 483 -4.54 -4.56 -20.42
CA ILE A 483 -4.71 -5.07 -19.05
C ILE A 483 -4.03 -6.42 -18.85
N VAL A 484 -4.44 -7.47 -19.55
CA VAL A 484 -3.97 -8.84 -19.28
C VAL A 484 -2.46 -9.00 -19.49
N LYS A 485 -1.94 -8.55 -20.65
CA LYS A 485 -0.50 -8.63 -20.93
C LYS A 485 0.33 -7.77 -19.95
N PRO A 486 -0.02 -6.51 -19.67
CA PRO A 486 0.64 -5.72 -18.62
C PRO A 486 0.66 -6.40 -17.25
N LEU A 487 -0.47 -6.95 -16.77
CA LEU A 487 -0.52 -7.64 -15.47
C LEU A 487 0.45 -8.82 -15.42
N LEU A 488 0.52 -9.63 -16.48
CA LEU A 488 1.47 -10.75 -16.56
C LEU A 488 2.93 -10.27 -16.59
N SER A 489 3.24 -9.22 -17.36
CA SER A 489 4.58 -8.63 -17.36
C SER A 489 4.98 -8.05 -16.00
N GLU A 490 4.05 -7.38 -15.30
CA GLU A 490 4.29 -6.80 -13.97
C GLU A 490 4.57 -7.86 -12.90
N MET A 491 3.99 -9.06 -13.05
CA MET A 491 4.28 -10.25 -12.25
C MET A 491 5.64 -10.89 -12.58
N GLY A 492 6.34 -10.44 -13.62
CA GLY A 492 7.61 -11.04 -14.08
C GLY A 492 7.42 -12.35 -14.85
N VAL A 493 6.23 -12.60 -15.40
CA VAL A 493 5.92 -13.83 -16.15
C VAL A 493 5.67 -13.55 -17.63
N ASP A 494 5.55 -14.61 -18.43
CA ASP A 494 5.38 -14.48 -19.89
C ASP A 494 4.02 -13.83 -20.22
N PRO A 495 3.98 -12.64 -20.85
CA PRO A 495 2.72 -11.98 -21.22
C PRO A 495 1.93 -12.75 -22.29
N PHE A 496 2.57 -13.70 -22.98
CA PHE A 496 1.89 -14.61 -23.89
C PHE A 496 1.31 -15.85 -23.21
N GLY A 497 1.68 -16.11 -21.95
CA GLY A 497 1.15 -17.20 -21.15
C GLY A 497 1.56 -18.59 -21.64
N VAL A 498 2.79 -18.74 -22.18
CA VAL A 498 3.31 -20.01 -22.71
C VAL A 498 4.52 -20.53 -21.94
N ARG A 499 5.54 -19.70 -21.71
CA ARG A 499 6.84 -20.16 -21.19
C ARG A 499 6.92 -20.17 -19.66
N HIS A 500 6.74 -19.01 -19.05
CA HIS A 500 6.77 -18.83 -17.60
C HIS A 500 5.36 -18.42 -17.16
N LEU A 501 4.69 -19.29 -16.39
CA LEU A 501 3.31 -19.08 -15.94
C LEU A 501 3.30 -18.52 -14.51
N PRO A 502 2.30 -17.70 -14.14
CA PRO A 502 2.15 -17.23 -12.76
C PRO A 502 1.88 -18.38 -11.78
N ALA A 503 2.06 -18.15 -10.49
CA ALA A 503 1.68 -19.12 -9.46
C ALA A 503 0.19 -19.54 -9.60
N HIS A 504 -0.13 -20.79 -9.28
CA HIS A 504 -1.48 -21.36 -9.48
C HIS A 504 -2.38 -21.21 -8.25
N ASP A 505 -1.78 -21.13 -7.06
CA ASP A 505 -2.42 -21.10 -5.75
C ASP A 505 -2.78 -19.68 -5.30
N ILE A 506 -1.99 -18.68 -5.68
CA ILE A 506 -2.19 -17.27 -5.31
C ILE A 506 -1.81 -16.32 -6.44
N ALA A 507 -2.48 -15.17 -6.49
CA ALA A 507 -2.17 -14.09 -7.43
C ALA A 507 -1.84 -12.79 -6.66
N PRO A 508 -0.83 -12.00 -7.10
CA PRO A 508 -0.57 -10.70 -6.52
C PRO A 508 -1.80 -9.80 -6.62
N PRO A 509 -2.17 -9.07 -5.55
CA PRO A 509 -3.43 -8.34 -5.53
C PRO A 509 -3.45 -7.15 -6.50
N CYS A 510 -4.64 -6.87 -7.02
CA CYS A 510 -4.95 -5.74 -7.90
C CYS A 510 -6.34 -5.15 -7.55
N PRO A 511 -6.50 -4.51 -6.37
CA PRO A 511 -7.80 -3.99 -5.92
C PRO A 511 -8.48 -3.01 -6.88
N ASP A 512 -7.73 -2.29 -7.71
CA ASP A 512 -8.25 -1.32 -8.69
C ASP A 512 -8.57 -1.94 -10.06
N LEU A 513 -8.47 -3.28 -10.24
CA LEU A 513 -8.69 -3.93 -11.53
C LEU A 513 -10.06 -3.63 -12.15
N ALA A 514 -11.13 -3.68 -11.35
CA ALA A 514 -12.49 -3.37 -11.83
C ALA A 514 -12.59 -1.93 -12.36
N ALA A 515 -11.93 -0.97 -11.69
CA ALA A 515 -11.89 0.42 -12.13
C ALA A 515 -11.09 0.60 -13.43
N ARG A 516 -9.96 -0.13 -13.58
CA ARG A 516 -9.17 -0.14 -14.83
C ARG A 516 -9.97 -0.70 -16.00
N ILE A 517 -10.68 -1.81 -15.79
CA ILE A 517 -11.55 -2.41 -16.81
C ILE A 517 -12.69 -1.45 -17.15
N ALA A 518 -13.39 -0.89 -16.16
CA ALA A 518 -14.47 0.08 -16.40
C ALA A 518 -13.99 1.32 -17.18
N ALA A 519 -12.77 1.80 -16.92
CA ALA A 519 -12.16 2.88 -17.70
C ALA A 519 -11.90 2.47 -19.16
N ALA A 520 -11.36 1.28 -19.41
CA ALA A 520 -11.15 0.75 -20.76
C ALA A 520 -12.47 0.59 -21.54
N LEU A 521 -13.50 0.02 -20.90
CA LEU A 521 -14.83 -0.13 -21.51
C LEU A 521 -15.45 1.22 -21.89
N ARG A 522 -15.36 2.23 -21.00
CA ARG A 522 -15.86 3.59 -21.28
C ARG A 522 -15.11 4.27 -22.42
N ALA A 523 -13.80 4.04 -22.54
CA ALA A 523 -13.01 4.57 -23.66
C ALA A 523 -13.49 4.01 -25.01
N GLU A 524 -14.00 2.77 -25.03
CA GLU A 524 -14.65 2.15 -26.19
C GLU A 524 -16.15 2.47 -26.30
N ARG A 525 -16.64 3.46 -25.54
CA ARG A 525 -18.04 3.93 -25.52
C ARG A 525 -19.06 2.86 -25.11
N TYR A 526 -18.67 1.93 -24.25
CA TYR A 526 -19.63 1.03 -23.61
C TYR A 526 -20.58 1.83 -22.70
N ASP A 527 -21.88 1.70 -22.94
CA ASP A 527 -22.95 2.48 -22.31
C ASP A 527 -23.80 1.67 -21.31
N ALA A 528 -23.40 0.44 -21.02
CA ALA A 528 -24.12 -0.50 -20.14
C ALA A 528 -25.55 -0.89 -20.61
N SER A 529 -25.91 -0.65 -21.88
CA SER A 529 -27.23 -1.01 -22.44
C SER A 529 -27.44 -2.51 -22.67
N ARG A 530 -26.34 -3.27 -22.74
CA ARG A 530 -26.30 -4.72 -23.01
C ARG A 530 -25.17 -5.38 -22.22
N PRO A 531 -25.22 -6.69 -21.93
CA PRO A 531 -24.12 -7.37 -21.25
C PRO A 531 -22.83 -7.29 -22.07
N TRP A 532 -21.70 -7.22 -21.38
CA TRP A 532 -20.37 -7.26 -21.99
C TRP A 532 -19.66 -8.57 -21.63
N GLY A 533 -18.68 -8.95 -22.42
CA GLY A 533 -17.83 -10.09 -22.13
C GLY A 533 -16.41 -9.92 -22.62
N PHE A 534 -15.56 -10.84 -22.20
CA PHE A 534 -14.17 -10.88 -22.59
C PHE A 534 -13.73 -12.32 -22.76
N LYS A 535 -13.22 -12.64 -23.96
CA LYS A 535 -12.58 -13.91 -24.24
C LYS A 535 -11.08 -13.71 -24.24
N ASP A 536 -10.37 -14.51 -23.45
CA ASP A 536 -8.92 -14.68 -23.57
C ASP A 536 -8.50 -15.99 -22.87
N PRO A 537 -7.77 -16.91 -23.53
CA PRO A 537 -7.23 -18.09 -22.86
C PRO A 537 -6.40 -17.77 -21.61
N LYS A 538 -5.68 -16.63 -21.60
CA LYS A 538 -4.85 -16.17 -20.48
C LYS A 538 -5.68 -15.79 -19.25
N LEU A 539 -7.00 -15.58 -19.36
CA LEU A 539 -7.86 -15.48 -18.18
C LEU A 539 -7.71 -16.70 -17.30
N THR A 540 -7.46 -17.89 -17.86
CA THR A 540 -7.16 -19.11 -17.08
C THR A 540 -5.97 -18.92 -16.13
N LEU A 541 -4.98 -18.11 -16.50
CA LEU A 541 -3.77 -17.90 -15.70
C LEU A 541 -3.99 -16.92 -14.54
N ILE A 542 -4.93 -15.98 -14.70
CA ILE A 542 -5.15 -14.86 -13.77
C ILE A 542 -6.60 -14.76 -13.31
N TRP A 543 -7.37 -15.84 -13.41
CA TRP A 543 -8.82 -15.85 -13.16
C TRP A 543 -9.15 -15.32 -11.77
N ARG A 544 -8.31 -15.61 -10.76
CA ARG A 544 -8.46 -15.13 -9.38
C ARG A 544 -8.53 -13.61 -9.29
N LEU A 545 -7.82 -12.87 -10.15
CA LEU A 545 -7.89 -11.40 -10.16
C LEU A 545 -9.23 -10.91 -10.69
N PHE A 546 -9.70 -11.50 -11.78
CA PHE A 546 -10.97 -11.16 -12.42
C PHE A 546 -12.16 -11.59 -11.56
N ASP A 547 -12.05 -12.72 -10.86
CA ASP A 547 -13.04 -13.22 -9.91
C ASP A 547 -13.17 -12.29 -8.69
N LYS A 548 -12.05 -11.71 -8.23
CA LYS A 548 -12.06 -10.69 -7.17
C LYS A 548 -12.69 -9.39 -7.63
N ALA A 549 -12.44 -8.98 -8.88
CA ALA A 549 -12.98 -7.76 -9.47
C ALA A 549 -14.49 -7.90 -9.82
N TYR A 550 -14.91 -9.10 -10.22
CA TYR A 550 -16.26 -9.42 -10.67
C TYR A 550 -16.72 -10.77 -10.09
N PRO A 551 -17.09 -10.82 -8.80
CA PRO A 551 -17.44 -12.07 -8.09
C PRO A 551 -18.68 -12.78 -8.65
N ASP A 552 -19.52 -12.06 -9.40
CA ASP A 552 -20.77 -12.53 -10.04
C ASP A 552 -20.66 -12.76 -11.55
N ALA A 553 -19.44 -12.68 -12.10
CA ALA A 553 -19.19 -12.97 -13.50
C ALA A 553 -19.67 -14.38 -13.87
N LEU A 554 -20.18 -14.52 -15.09
CA LEU A 554 -20.42 -15.83 -15.70
C LEU A 554 -19.13 -16.30 -16.37
N TRP A 555 -18.58 -17.40 -15.89
CA TRP A 555 -17.40 -18.04 -16.45
C TRP A 555 -17.80 -19.17 -17.40
N VAL A 556 -17.46 -19.04 -18.68
CA VAL A 556 -17.73 -20.03 -19.71
C VAL A 556 -16.42 -20.76 -20.02
N ILE A 557 -16.29 -21.99 -19.53
CA ILE A 557 -15.12 -22.84 -19.79
C ILE A 557 -15.39 -23.67 -21.04
N VAL A 558 -14.65 -23.38 -22.11
CA VAL A 558 -14.77 -24.10 -23.38
C VAL A 558 -13.76 -25.24 -23.41
N THR A 559 -14.28 -26.46 -23.52
CA THR A 559 -13.51 -27.70 -23.55
C THR A 559 -13.50 -28.31 -24.94
N ARG A 560 -12.47 -29.11 -25.23
CA ARG A 560 -12.27 -29.83 -26.48
C ARG A 560 -11.44 -31.07 -26.19
N PRO A 561 -11.61 -32.20 -26.92
CA PRO A 561 -10.77 -33.39 -26.74
C PRO A 561 -9.27 -33.04 -26.76
N ARG A 562 -8.54 -33.53 -25.74
CA ARG A 562 -7.15 -33.14 -25.47
C ARG A 562 -6.24 -33.35 -26.67
N GLU A 563 -6.38 -34.49 -27.34
CA GLU A 563 -5.59 -34.84 -28.51
C GLU A 563 -5.75 -33.83 -29.65
N GLN A 564 -6.97 -33.32 -29.86
CA GLN A 564 -7.23 -32.31 -30.88
C GLN A 564 -6.62 -30.94 -30.51
N VAL A 565 -6.61 -30.60 -29.21
CA VAL A 565 -5.96 -29.38 -28.72
C VAL A 565 -4.45 -29.47 -28.96
N ILE A 566 -3.80 -30.56 -28.54
CA ILE A 566 -2.35 -30.76 -28.72
C ILE A 566 -1.99 -30.76 -30.20
N ALA A 567 -2.73 -31.50 -31.04
CA ALA A 567 -2.50 -31.51 -32.47
C ALA A 567 -2.63 -30.11 -33.09
N SER A 568 -3.56 -29.27 -32.60
CA SER A 568 -3.67 -27.87 -33.04
C SER A 568 -2.51 -27.00 -32.55
N LEU A 569 -2.02 -27.19 -31.32
CA LEU A 569 -0.86 -26.47 -30.78
C LEU A 569 0.39 -26.74 -31.62
N CYS A 570 0.64 -28.00 -32.00
CA CYS A 570 1.78 -28.39 -32.83
C CYS A 570 1.80 -27.76 -34.24
N ARG A 571 0.64 -27.37 -34.78
CA ARG A 571 0.52 -26.84 -36.15
C ARG A 571 0.40 -25.31 -36.24
N THR A 572 -0.10 -24.66 -35.20
CA THR A 572 -0.36 -23.21 -35.22
C THR A 572 0.95 -22.44 -35.12
N SER A 573 1.28 -21.57 -36.07
CA SER A 573 2.59 -20.89 -36.19
C SER A 573 3.09 -20.25 -34.89
N PHE A 574 2.20 -19.52 -34.19
CA PHE A 574 2.51 -18.88 -32.91
C PHE A 574 2.91 -19.87 -31.81
N MET A 575 2.35 -21.08 -31.82
CA MET A 575 2.63 -22.12 -30.83
C MET A 575 3.79 -23.00 -31.30
N ALA A 576 3.78 -23.44 -32.56
CA ALA A 576 4.78 -24.31 -33.18
C ALA A 576 6.22 -23.77 -33.05
N ARG A 577 6.41 -22.44 -33.00
CA ARG A 577 7.72 -21.82 -32.73
C ARG A 577 8.30 -22.14 -31.34
N HIS A 578 7.49 -22.63 -30.40
CA HIS A 578 7.94 -23.14 -29.11
C HIS A 578 8.27 -24.63 -29.20
N SER A 579 7.37 -25.43 -29.79
CA SER A 579 7.58 -26.84 -30.09
C SER A 579 6.51 -27.39 -31.01
N THR A 580 6.89 -28.29 -31.90
CA THR A 580 5.97 -29.12 -32.70
C THR A 580 5.73 -30.50 -32.07
N SER A 581 6.39 -30.82 -30.95
CA SER A 581 6.25 -32.10 -30.25
C SER A 581 5.01 -32.13 -29.36
N PRO A 582 4.14 -33.16 -29.47
CA PRO A 582 3.01 -33.35 -28.56
C PRO A 582 3.41 -33.40 -27.08
N GLU A 583 4.50 -34.09 -26.75
CA GLU A 583 4.99 -34.27 -25.36
C GLU A 583 5.32 -32.94 -24.68
N TYR A 584 5.83 -31.96 -25.43
CA TYR A 584 6.10 -30.62 -24.92
C TYR A 584 4.83 -29.93 -24.42
N TRP A 585 3.70 -30.15 -25.09
CA TRP A 585 2.43 -29.49 -24.78
C TRP A 585 1.64 -30.17 -23.66
N VAL A 586 1.99 -31.40 -23.27
CA VAL A 586 1.28 -32.12 -22.21
C VAL A 586 1.34 -31.37 -20.86
N PRO A 587 2.53 -30.98 -20.33
CA PRO A 587 2.62 -30.21 -19.09
C PRO A 587 1.93 -28.84 -19.19
N PHE A 588 2.00 -28.19 -20.35
CA PHE A 588 1.33 -26.93 -20.62
C PHE A 588 -0.19 -27.05 -20.46
N CYS A 589 -0.80 -28.06 -21.10
CA CYS A 589 -2.23 -28.31 -20.97
C CYS A 589 -2.61 -28.69 -19.53
N ASN A 590 -1.80 -29.50 -18.84
CA ASN A 590 -2.03 -29.87 -17.44
C ASN A 590 -2.05 -28.64 -16.52
N ALA A 591 -1.16 -27.67 -16.76
CA ALA A 591 -1.10 -26.43 -15.98
C ALA A 591 -2.36 -25.57 -16.14
N TYR A 592 -2.92 -25.49 -17.36
CA TYR A 592 -4.17 -24.78 -17.62
C TYR A 592 -5.37 -25.52 -17.01
N GLU A 593 -5.47 -26.83 -17.23
CA GLU A 593 -6.57 -27.63 -16.70
C GLU A 593 -6.61 -27.65 -15.17
N HIS A 594 -5.45 -27.67 -14.50
CA HIS A 594 -5.38 -27.53 -13.05
C HIS A 594 -6.06 -26.23 -12.58
N ARG A 595 -5.79 -25.10 -13.26
CA ARG A 595 -6.42 -23.81 -12.92
C ARG A 595 -7.90 -23.76 -13.27
N LEU A 596 -8.33 -24.40 -14.36
CA LEU A 596 -9.75 -24.54 -14.70
C LEU A 596 -10.49 -25.38 -13.64
N ALA A 597 -9.87 -26.44 -13.13
CA ALA A 597 -10.42 -27.22 -12.02
C ALA A 597 -10.53 -26.39 -10.73
N GLN A 598 -9.52 -25.57 -10.41
CA GLN A 598 -9.61 -24.62 -9.30
C GLN A 598 -10.75 -23.61 -9.48
N LEU A 599 -10.94 -23.07 -10.69
CA LEU A 599 -12.04 -22.16 -11.00
C LEU A 599 -13.40 -22.84 -10.79
N ARG A 600 -13.60 -24.09 -11.27
CA ARG A 600 -14.82 -24.87 -11.01
C ARG A 600 -15.08 -25.08 -9.51
N GLY A 601 -14.02 -25.32 -8.72
CA GLY A 601 -14.11 -25.51 -7.27
C GLY A 601 -14.17 -24.22 -6.43
N SER A 602 -14.14 -23.05 -7.05
CA SER A 602 -14.00 -21.76 -6.35
C SER A 602 -15.31 -21.17 -5.81
N GLY A 603 -16.45 -21.75 -6.18
CA GLY A 603 -17.79 -21.19 -5.95
C GLY A 603 -18.17 -20.07 -6.94
N ALA A 604 -17.34 -19.79 -7.95
CA ALA A 604 -17.72 -18.92 -9.06
C ALA A 604 -18.84 -19.55 -9.92
N ARG A 605 -19.59 -18.72 -10.63
CA ARG A 605 -20.64 -19.19 -11.56
C ARG A 605 -20.00 -19.69 -12.85
N VAL A 606 -19.79 -20.99 -12.93
CA VAL A 606 -19.13 -21.65 -14.07
C VAL A 606 -20.13 -22.44 -14.90
N MET A 607 -20.00 -22.37 -16.23
CA MET A 607 -20.70 -23.22 -17.18
C MET A 607 -19.70 -23.79 -18.19
N ASP A 608 -19.75 -25.10 -18.39
CA ASP A 608 -18.91 -25.79 -19.36
C ASP A 608 -19.58 -25.86 -20.73
N VAL A 609 -18.79 -25.70 -21.78
CA VAL A 609 -19.22 -25.86 -23.18
C VAL A 609 -18.28 -26.86 -23.84
N ASP A 610 -18.81 -28.01 -24.27
CA ASP A 610 -18.07 -28.90 -25.16
C ASP A 610 -18.11 -28.34 -26.58
N SER A 611 -16.97 -27.83 -27.04
CA SER A 611 -16.86 -27.26 -28.38
C SER A 611 -17.02 -28.29 -29.50
N ALA A 612 -16.68 -29.56 -29.27
CA ALA A 612 -16.86 -30.61 -30.26
C ALA A 612 -18.34 -30.95 -30.43
N ALA A 613 -19.07 -31.12 -29.32
CA ALA A 613 -20.52 -31.33 -29.35
C ALA A 613 -21.26 -30.12 -29.96
N LEU A 614 -20.87 -28.90 -29.58
CA LEU A 614 -21.46 -27.68 -30.14
C LEU A 614 -21.21 -27.59 -31.66
N SER A 615 -20.00 -27.91 -32.14
CA SER A 615 -19.73 -27.97 -33.58
C SER A 615 -20.50 -29.07 -34.31
N GLY A 616 -20.84 -30.16 -33.60
CA GLY A 616 -21.69 -31.23 -34.11
C GLY A 616 -23.19 -30.90 -34.13
N GLY A 617 -23.57 -29.68 -33.76
CA GLY A 617 -24.96 -29.20 -33.78
C GLY A 617 -25.72 -29.33 -32.47
N ASP A 618 -25.09 -29.78 -31.38
CA ASP A 618 -25.72 -29.82 -30.06
C ASP A 618 -25.86 -28.41 -29.46
N LEU A 619 -27.00 -27.78 -29.70
CA LEU A 619 -27.30 -26.44 -29.22
C LEU A 619 -27.54 -26.40 -27.70
N ALA A 620 -27.74 -27.55 -27.03
CA ALA A 620 -27.90 -27.60 -25.58
C ALA A 620 -26.62 -27.15 -24.85
N GLN A 621 -25.47 -27.21 -25.52
CA GLN A 621 -24.19 -26.70 -24.99
C GLN A 621 -24.17 -25.17 -24.79
N ILE A 622 -24.95 -24.40 -25.56
CA ILE A 622 -24.84 -22.94 -25.58
C ILE A 622 -26.12 -22.21 -25.16
N ALA A 623 -27.30 -22.81 -25.33
CA ALA A 623 -28.56 -22.17 -24.94
C ALA A 623 -28.60 -21.77 -23.45
N PRO A 624 -28.19 -22.63 -22.48
CA PRO A 624 -28.14 -22.26 -21.08
C PRO A 624 -27.16 -21.11 -20.80
N VAL A 625 -26.05 -21.04 -21.53
CA VAL A 625 -25.05 -19.96 -21.40
C VAL A 625 -25.61 -18.62 -21.86
N LEU A 626 -26.34 -18.60 -22.98
CA LEU A 626 -27.01 -17.39 -23.50
C LEU A 626 -28.04 -16.86 -22.49
N THR A 627 -28.93 -17.73 -22.01
CA THR A 627 -29.89 -17.36 -20.97
C THR A 627 -29.19 -16.88 -19.71
N ALA A 628 -28.12 -17.55 -19.29
CA ALA A 628 -27.34 -17.19 -18.12
C ALA A 628 -26.65 -15.81 -18.25
N ALA A 629 -26.26 -15.44 -19.47
CA ALA A 629 -25.68 -14.15 -19.83
C ALA A 629 -26.72 -13.03 -20.00
N GLY A 630 -28.03 -13.34 -19.90
CA GLY A 630 -29.11 -12.38 -20.16
C GLY A 630 -29.31 -12.10 -21.66
N LEU A 631 -28.94 -13.04 -22.52
CA LEU A 631 -29.09 -12.97 -23.97
C LEU A 631 -30.24 -13.87 -24.43
N THR A 632 -30.98 -13.44 -25.45
CA THR A 632 -32.07 -14.22 -26.04
C THR A 632 -31.51 -15.32 -26.93
N PHE A 633 -31.92 -16.57 -26.69
CA PHE A 633 -31.50 -17.69 -27.53
C PHE A 633 -32.28 -17.71 -28.85
N ASP A 634 -31.56 -17.71 -29.97
CA ASP A 634 -32.08 -17.99 -31.31
C ASP A 634 -31.30 -19.17 -31.91
N ALA A 635 -32.00 -20.29 -32.15
CA ALA A 635 -31.43 -21.53 -32.65
C ALA A 635 -30.94 -21.42 -34.09
N GLU A 636 -31.63 -20.65 -34.95
CA GLU A 636 -31.25 -20.49 -36.36
C GLU A 636 -30.00 -19.61 -36.49
N LEU A 637 -29.96 -18.49 -35.77
CA LEU A 637 -28.76 -17.66 -35.68
C LEU A 637 -27.57 -18.46 -35.12
N THR A 638 -27.79 -19.28 -34.09
CA THR A 638 -26.74 -20.11 -33.50
C THR A 638 -26.16 -21.09 -34.53
N ARG A 639 -27.00 -21.86 -35.24
CA ARG A 639 -26.53 -22.79 -36.29
C ARG A 639 -25.73 -22.07 -37.37
N ARG A 640 -26.24 -20.94 -37.87
CA ARG A 640 -25.52 -20.13 -38.88
C ARG A 640 -24.13 -19.68 -38.41
N MET A 641 -23.98 -19.34 -37.13
CA MET A 641 -22.68 -18.93 -36.57
C MET A 641 -21.73 -20.11 -36.33
N ILE A 642 -22.25 -21.32 -36.13
CA ILE A 642 -21.45 -22.56 -36.07
C ILE A 642 -21.02 -22.96 -37.49
N ASP A 643 -21.95 -23.05 -38.46
CA ASP A 643 -21.70 -23.55 -39.82
C ASP A 643 -20.74 -22.67 -40.64
N ARG A 644 -20.72 -21.35 -40.40
CA ARG A 644 -19.69 -20.46 -40.96
C ARG A 644 -18.27 -20.83 -40.52
N ALA A 645 -18.10 -21.72 -39.53
CA ALA A 645 -16.81 -22.32 -39.17
C ALA A 645 -16.28 -23.31 -40.21
N ASP A 646 -17.16 -24.03 -40.89
CA ASP A 646 -16.83 -25.20 -41.70
C ASP A 646 -16.90 -24.94 -43.20
N LEU A 647 -17.67 -23.94 -43.65
CA LEU A 647 -17.77 -23.51 -45.06
C LEU A 647 -16.48 -22.95 -45.69
N GLN A 648 -15.36 -22.92 -44.96
CA GLN A 648 -14.04 -22.49 -45.49
C GLN A 648 -12.95 -23.58 -45.33
N ARG A 649 -13.32 -24.81 -44.97
CA ARG A 649 -12.43 -25.99 -45.03
C ARG A 649 -12.63 -26.86 -46.27
N ALA A 650 -13.54 -26.46 -47.18
CA ALA A 650 -13.74 -27.05 -48.49
C ALA A 650 -12.90 -26.35 -49.55
#